data_AF-A0A7C1CAU7-F1
#
_entry.id   AF-A0A7C1CAU7-F1
#
_cell.length_a   1.000
_cell.length_b   1.000
_cell.length_c   1.000
_cell.angle_alpha   90.00
_cell.angle_beta   90.00
_cell.angle_gamma   90.00
#
_symmetry.space_group_name_H-M   'P 1'
#
loop_
_entity.id
_entity.type
_entity.pdbx_description
1 polymer ?
#
loop_
_entity_poly.entity_id
_entity_poly.type
_entity_poly.pdbx_seq_one_letter_code
_entity_poly.pdbx_strand_id
1 'polypeptide(L)'
;MPKFEWVSKALVLGSGPIKIGEAAEFDYSGSQCLKALREEGIKTVLVNPNVATIQTDPRLADKVYLLPVTPEYVEKVIERERPDGILLGFGGQTALNCGVLLAKNGILDKYGVKVLGTSIEAIERTTNRELFKQTMLNAGVPVPISKPATSEEEALKAADEIGYPVMVRVAFILGGKGTGVARNQSELREIVQRALVHSLIGQVLIEELIGHWKEVEYEVMRDYADNCITVCNMENFDPMGIHTGDSIVIAPSQTLTNREYHLLRSASIKAVRALGIVGECNIQWALHPRSEEIRAIEVNSRMSRSSALASKATGYPLAYIATKLAIGYTLPELINKVTGITTACFEPALDYVVVKIPRWDLNKFRNVDRHIGTQMKSVGEVMAIGRTFEEALQKAVRMLDIGKIGLVGNDDEDEFESVKSIKDCLKNPTDERLFKIVKAIKMGIPIREIYRLSGIDLWFLYKIKNIVSMEKKLRKLRLNSKNAPEVIREAKRLGFSDTQIARFMGVSEEEIRRFRKKHGIIPVVKQIDTLAAEWPAKTNYLYLTYSGDEDDIEFDYKKSKVIVLGAGVFRIGSSVEFDWSGVNTIWALKKYGVDETIMINYNPETVSTDYDISDKLYFEELTLERVLDIYEKEKPLGVIVSVGGQIPNNLAPKLAKAGVKLLGTSSENID
;
A
#
# COMPACT_ATOMS: atom_id res chain seq x y z
N MET A 1 -24.65 -8.33 17.85
CA MET A 1 -24.60 -8.29 19.33
C MET A 1 -23.79 -7.05 19.63
N PRO A 2 -24.19 -6.20 20.58
CA PRO A 2 -23.40 -5.02 20.89
C PRO A 2 -22.01 -5.41 21.42
N LYS A 3 -21.12 -4.42 21.48
CA LYS A 3 -19.80 -4.49 22.13
C LYS A 3 -19.77 -5.43 23.34
N PHE A 4 -18.72 -6.24 23.44
CA PHE A 4 -18.44 -7.09 24.60
C PHE A 4 -18.36 -6.27 25.89
N GLU A 5 -19.34 -6.43 26.78
CA GLU A 5 -19.44 -5.68 28.04
C GLU A 5 -18.29 -5.99 29.02
N TRP A 6 -17.66 -7.16 28.88
CA TRP A 6 -16.56 -7.58 29.74
C TRP A 6 -15.21 -6.91 29.40
N VAL A 7 -15.12 -6.18 28.27
CA VAL A 7 -13.88 -5.51 27.86
C VAL A 7 -13.89 -4.07 28.36
N SER A 8 -13.15 -3.80 29.44
CA SER A 8 -12.97 -2.46 30.00
C SER A 8 -11.57 -1.90 29.74
N LYS A 9 -10.57 -2.78 29.58
CA LYS A 9 -9.18 -2.45 29.29
C LYS A 9 -8.58 -3.41 28.27
N ALA A 10 -7.96 -2.86 27.23
CA ALA A 10 -7.33 -3.61 26.17
C ALA A 10 -5.84 -3.27 26.02
N LEU A 11 -5.03 -4.30 25.83
CA LEU A 11 -3.62 -4.21 25.47
C LEU A 11 -3.46 -4.31 23.95
N VAL A 12 -2.78 -3.35 23.33
CA VAL A 12 -2.43 -3.33 21.91
C VAL A 12 -0.91 -3.52 21.79
N LEU A 13 -0.50 -4.46 20.95
CA LEU A 13 0.92 -4.67 20.62
C LEU A 13 1.25 -3.96 19.29
N GLY A 14 2.23 -3.06 19.31
CA GLY A 14 2.75 -2.42 18.11
C GLY A 14 3.74 -3.32 17.35
N SER A 15 4.19 -2.85 16.18
CA SER A 15 5.16 -3.56 15.32
C SER A 15 6.63 -3.39 15.75
N GLY A 16 6.92 -2.40 16.59
CA GLY A 16 8.30 -2.04 16.91
C GLY A 16 8.97 -1.19 15.83
N PRO A 17 10.30 -1.27 15.68
CA PRO A 17 11.03 -0.43 14.74
C PRO A 17 10.67 -0.78 13.28
N ILE A 18 10.66 0.25 12.43
CA ILE A 18 10.46 0.11 10.99
C ILE A 18 11.56 -0.77 10.39
N LYS A 19 11.16 -1.75 9.58
CA LYS A 19 12.06 -2.66 8.84
C LYS A 19 11.44 -3.03 7.50
N ILE A 20 12.26 -3.49 6.56
CA ILE A 20 11.76 -3.98 5.26
C ILE A 20 10.71 -5.07 5.49
N GLY A 21 9.53 -4.88 4.91
CA GLY A 21 8.37 -5.77 5.02
C GLY A 21 7.46 -5.55 6.23
N GLU A 22 7.82 -4.66 7.17
CA GLU A 22 6.98 -4.26 8.31
C GLU A 22 7.31 -2.81 8.68
N ALA A 23 6.58 -1.90 8.05
CA ALA A 23 6.86 -0.47 8.09
C ALA A 23 5.74 0.32 8.78
N ALA A 24 5.38 1.47 8.22
CA ALA A 24 4.51 2.44 8.88
C ALA A 24 3.02 2.07 8.80
N GLU A 25 2.65 1.10 7.98
CA GLU A 25 1.28 0.58 7.88
C GLU A 25 0.73 0.15 9.25
N PHE A 26 1.61 -0.24 10.18
CA PHE A 26 1.26 -0.63 11.54
C PHE A 26 1.23 0.55 12.53
N ASP A 27 1.84 1.69 12.20
CA ASP A 27 1.54 2.94 12.90
C ASP A 27 0.14 3.44 12.53
N TYR A 28 -0.19 3.44 11.24
CA TYR A 28 -1.54 3.74 10.78
C TYR A 28 -2.58 2.79 11.39
N SER A 29 -2.39 1.48 11.27
CA SER A 29 -3.33 0.49 11.77
C SER A 29 -3.45 0.51 13.29
N GLY A 30 -2.33 0.64 14.01
CA GLY A 30 -2.31 0.75 15.47
C GLY A 30 -3.01 2.02 15.96
N SER A 31 -2.79 3.16 15.28
CA SER A 31 -3.47 4.43 15.60
C SER A 31 -4.98 4.34 15.41
N GLN A 32 -5.44 3.72 14.32
CA GLN A 32 -6.87 3.49 14.06
C GLN A 32 -7.49 2.54 15.10
N CYS A 33 -6.76 1.51 15.53
CA CYS A 33 -7.18 0.61 16.60
C CYS A 33 -7.36 1.35 17.94
N LEU A 34 -6.37 2.14 18.35
CA LEU A 34 -6.43 2.94 19.58
C LEU A 34 -7.60 3.94 19.55
N LYS A 35 -7.81 4.61 18.41
CA LYS A 35 -8.95 5.49 18.19
C LYS A 35 -10.29 4.74 18.36
N ALA A 36 -10.44 3.59 17.71
CA ALA A 36 -11.67 2.79 17.77
C ALA A 36 -12.00 2.33 19.20
N LEU A 37 -11.01 1.90 19.98
CA LEU A 37 -11.17 1.49 21.37
C LEU A 37 -11.57 2.66 22.27
N ARG A 38 -10.92 3.80 22.10
CA ARG A 38 -11.22 5.01 22.88
C ARG A 38 -12.63 5.52 22.66
N GLU A 39 -13.11 5.52 21.41
CA GLU A 39 -14.49 5.91 21.09
C GLU A 39 -15.53 5.03 21.81
N GLU A 40 -15.16 3.80 22.20
CA GLU A 40 -16.00 2.88 22.97
C GLU A 40 -15.78 2.96 24.50
N GLY A 41 -14.95 3.89 24.96
CA GLY A 41 -14.61 4.05 26.38
C GLY A 41 -13.73 2.94 26.96
N ILE A 42 -13.05 2.16 26.11
CA ILE A 42 -12.13 1.09 26.54
C ILE A 42 -10.78 1.72 26.88
N LYS A 43 -10.26 1.46 28.08
CA LYS A 43 -8.92 1.90 28.48
C LYS A 43 -7.86 1.18 27.67
N THR A 44 -6.89 1.91 27.15
CA THR A 44 -5.90 1.42 26.21
C THR A 44 -4.50 1.40 26.81
N VAL A 45 -3.83 0.27 26.66
CA VAL A 45 -2.41 0.11 26.96
C VAL A 45 -1.71 -0.26 25.66
N LEU A 46 -0.72 0.52 25.24
CA LEU A 46 0.10 0.23 24.06
C LEU A 46 1.50 -0.21 24.50
N VAL A 47 2.04 -1.26 23.90
CA VAL A 47 3.47 -1.59 23.95
C VAL A 47 4.06 -1.42 22.55
N ASN A 48 4.92 -0.43 22.37
CA ASN A 48 5.66 -0.23 21.13
C ASN A 48 6.96 0.55 21.42
N PRO A 49 8.15 0.02 21.11
CA PRO A 49 9.41 0.72 21.36
C PRO A 49 9.67 1.87 20.37
N ASN A 50 8.92 1.99 19.28
CA ASN A 50 9.17 2.97 18.24
C ASN A 50 8.59 4.36 18.59
N VAL A 51 9.47 5.22 19.09
CA VAL A 51 9.15 6.59 19.55
C VAL A 51 8.69 7.56 18.45
N ALA A 52 8.94 7.24 17.17
CA ALA A 52 8.61 8.10 16.06
C ALA A 52 7.17 7.90 15.55
N THR A 53 6.41 7.01 16.19
CA THR A 53 5.07 6.62 15.72
C THR A 53 3.97 7.49 16.34
N ILE A 54 2.95 7.82 15.55
CA ILE A 54 1.77 8.53 16.05
C ILE A 54 1.02 7.72 17.09
N GLN A 55 0.96 6.38 16.97
CA GLN A 55 0.32 5.53 17.97
C GLN A 55 0.96 5.65 19.37
N THR A 56 2.25 6.02 19.47
CA THR A 56 2.93 6.27 20.76
C THR A 56 2.71 7.67 21.32
N ASP A 57 1.99 8.53 20.61
CA ASP A 57 1.59 9.83 21.13
C ASP A 57 0.62 9.67 22.31
N PRO A 58 0.85 10.36 23.46
CA PRO A 58 -0.03 10.28 24.62
C PRO A 58 -1.49 10.69 24.33
N ARG A 59 -1.75 11.37 23.21
CA ARG A 59 -3.11 11.67 22.77
C ARG A 59 -3.83 10.48 22.16
N LEU A 60 -3.23 9.33 21.88
CA LEU A 60 -3.93 8.18 21.28
C LEU A 60 -4.12 6.99 22.23
N ALA A 61 -3.22 6.76 23.18
CA ALA A 61 -3.37 5.71 24.19
C ALA A 61 -3.41 6.28 25.62
N ASP A 62 -4.11 5.62 26.55
CA ASP A 62 -4.13 6.02 27.97
C ASP A 62 -2.78 5.77 28.65
N LYS A 63 -2.12 4.67 28.26
CA LYS A 63 -0.77 4.33 28.70
C LYS A 63 0.07 3.82 27.54
N VAL A 64 1.28 4.35 27.41
CA VAL A 64 2.26 3.96 26.40
C VAL A 64 3.50 3.39 27.10
N TYR A 65 3.89 2.17 26.68
CA TYR A 65 5.11 1.51 27.10
C TYR A 65 6.08 1.43 25.92
N LEU A 66 7.15 2.23 26.00
CA LEU A 66 8.26 2.20 25.04
C LEU A 66 9.22 1.05 25.40
N LEU A 67 8.72 -0.19 25.29
CA LEU A 67 9.42 -1.41 25.64
C LEU A 67 9.48 -2.38 24.45
N PRO A 68 10.47 -3.29 24.39
CA PRO A 68 10.49 -4.34 23.38
C PRO A 68 9.20 -5.17 23.37
N VAL A 69 8.69 -5.48 22.17
CA VAL A 69 7.52 -6.36 21.98
C VAL A 69 7.97 -7.82 22.04
N THR A 70 8.36 -8.26 23.24
CA THR A 70 8.77 -9.64 23.52
C THR A 70 8.00 -10.21 24.71
N PRO A 71 7.83 -11.54 24.82
CA PRO A 71 7.04 -12.13 25.89
C PRO A 71 7.45 -11.70 27.30
N GLU A 72 8.75 -11.56 27.57
CA GLU A 72 9.27 -11.15 28.89
C GLU A 72 8.80 -9.74 29.29
N TYR A 73 8.91 -8.76 28.39
CA TYR A 73 8.51 -7.38 28.68
C TYR A 73 7.00 -7.23 28.67
N VAL A 74 6.32 -7.88 27.71
CA VAL A 74 4.86 -7.83 27.61
C VAL A 74 4.20 -8.50 28.82
N GLU A 75 4.76 -9.60 29.35
CA GLU A 75 4.26 -10.20 30.60
C GLU A 75 4.30 -9.22 31.77
N LYS A 76 5.41 -8.48 31.96
CA LYS A 76 5.51 -7.47 33.03
C LYS A 76 4.47 -6.36 32.88
N VAL A 77 4.15 -5.98 31.64
CA VAL A 77 3.08 -5.00 31.37
C VAL A 77 1.71 -5.60 31.67
N ILE A 78 1.44 -6.85 31.27
CA ILE A 78 0.19 -7.57 31.59
C ILE A 78 0.01 -7.70 33.10
N GLU A 79 1.06 -8.08 33.83
CA GLU A 79 1.04 -8.23 35.28
C GLU A 79 0.70 -6.91 35.98
N ARG A 80 1.27 -5.79 35.50
CA ARG A 80 1.06 -4.47 36.06
C ARG A 80 -0.29 -3.86 35.70
N GLU A 81 -0.69 -3.98 34.43
CA GLU A 81 -1.85 -3.28 33.89
C GLU A 81 -3.13 -4.09 33.98
N ARG A 82 -3.06 -5.43 34.08
CA ARG A 82 -4.20 -6.35 34.14
C ARG A 82 -5.26 -6.00 33.06
N PRO A 83 -4.92 -6.12 31.76
CA PRO A 83 -5.89 -5.92 30.68
C PRO A 83 -6.88 -7.09 30.61
N ASP A 84 -8.11 -6.82 30.19
CA ASP A 84 -9.12 -7.87 29.98
C ASP A 84 -8.88 -8.58 28.64
N GLY A 85 -8.45 -7.81 27.63
CA GLY A 85 -8.21 -8.31 26.29
C GLY A 85 -6.89 -7.83 25.68
N ILE A 86 -6.40 -8.58 24.69
CA ILE A 86 -5.21 -8.25 23.91
C ILE A 86 -5.50 -8.29 22.41
N LEU A 87 -5.07 -7.27 21.67
CA LEU A 87 -5.17 -7.21 20.21
C LEU A 87 -3.81 -7.45 19.57
N LEU A 88 -3.74 -8.49 18.72
CA LEU A 88 -2.51 -8.96 18.09
C LEU A 88 -2.42 -8.63 16.59
N GLY A 89 -3.56 -8.33 15.96
CA GLY A 89 -3.68 -8.16 14.51
C GLY A 89 -3.24 -6.80 13.95
N PHE A 90 -2.67 -5.91 14.76
CA PHE A 90 -2.39 -4.50 14.37
C PHE A 90 -0.90 -4.14 14.38
N GLY A 91 -0.03 -5.04 14.83
CA GLY A 91 1.42 -4.81 14.98
C GLY A 91 2.29 -5.76 14.15
N GLY A 92 1.80 -6.16 12.98
CA GLY A 92 2.55 -7.01 12.05
C GLY A 92 2.89 -8.39 12.60
N GLN A 93 3.95 -8.99 12.07
CA GLN A 93 4.42 -10.30 12.50
C GLN A 93 5.01 -10.26 13.92
N THR A 94 5.57 -9.12 14.32
CA THR A 94 6.12 -8.91 15.67
C THR A 94 5.05 -9.11 16.74
N ALA A 95 3.88 -8.45 16.62
CA ALA A 95 2.77 -8.61 17.55
C ALA A 95 2.20 -10.04 17.54
N LEU A 96 2.00 -10.63 16.36
CA LEU A 96 1.49 -12.00 16.23
C LEU A 96 2.42 -13.02 16.91
N ASN A 97 3.72 -12.98 16.61
CA ASN A 97 4.69 -13.91 17.20
C ASN A 97 4.76 -13.76 18.72
N CYS A 98 4.76 -12.52 19.23
CA CYS A 98 4.73 -12.27 20.67
C CYS A 98 3.45 -12.82 21.31
N GLY A 99 2.29 -12.58 20.70
CA GLY A 99 0.99 -13.07 21.18
C GLY A 99 0.90 -14.59 21.23
N VAL A 100 1.35 -15.28 20.17
CA VAL A 100 1.39 -16.75 20.12
C VAL A 100 2.33 -17.31 21.21
N LEU A 101 3.49 -16.70 21.43
CA LEU A 101 4.42 -17.14 22.48
C LEU A 101 3.86 -16.89 23.89
N LEU A 102 3.19 -15.77 24.13
CA LEU A 102 2.49 -15.51 25.40
C LEU A 102 1.42 -16.56 25.68
N ALA A 103 0.64 -16.94 24.66
CA ALA A 103 -0.36 -18.00 24.77
C ALA A 103 0.28 -19.36 25.06
N LYS A 104 1.29 -19.76 24.28
CA LYS A 104 2.01 -21.04 24.46
C LYS A 104 2.66 -21.19 25.82
N ASN A 105 3.16 -20.09 26.38
CA ASN A 105 3.77 -20.08 27.70
C ASN A 105 2.74 -20.02 28.85
N GLY A 106 1.43 -20.09 28.54
CA GLY A 106 0.34 -20.04 29.53
C GLY A 106 0.19 -18.67 30.22
N ILE A 107 0.83 -17.62 29.69
CA ILE A 107 0.84 -16.28 30.31
C ILE A 107 -0.54 -15.64 30.18
N LEU A 108 -1.18 -15.75 29.01
CA LEU A 108 -2.52 -15.20 28.81
C LEU A 108 -3.54 -15.81 29.79
N ASP A 109 -3.50 -17.13 29.97
CA ASP A 109 -4.37 -17.85 30.92
C ASP A 109 -4.05 -17.49 32.37
N LYS A 110 -2.76 -17.44 32.74
CA LYS A 110 -2.28 -17.06 34.09
C LYS A 110 -2.85 -15.71 34.55
N TYR A 111 -3.02 -14.75 33.64
CA TYR A 111 -3.53 -13.41 33.94
C TYR A 111 -4.98 -13.18 33.51
N GLY A 112 -5.66 -14.18 32.92
CA GLY A 112 -7.04 -14.08 32.45
C GLY A 112 -7.23 -13.14 31.26
N VAL A 113 -6.20 -12.94 30.42
CA VAL A 113 -6.24 -12.04 29.27
C VAL A 113 -6.76 -12.78 28.04
N LYS A 114 -7.85 -12.29 27.43
CA LYS A 114 -8.42 -12.90 26.23
C LYS A 114 -7.91 -12.26 24.94
N VAL A 115 -7.68 -13.05 23.90
CA VAL A 115 -7.38 -12.49 22.57
C VAL A 115 -8.66 -11.96 21.95
N LEU A 116 -8.64 -10.71 21.48
CA LEU A 116 -9.75 -10.04 20.81
C LEU A 116 -9.56 -10.10 19.29
N GLY A 117 -10.64 -10.42 18.55
CA GLY A 117 -10.60 -10.66 17.11
C GLY A 117 -10.18 -12.10 16.78
N THR A 118 -9.29 -12.26 15.80
CA THR A 118 -8.77 -13.56 15.37
C THR A 118 -8.09 -14.31 16.52
N SER A 119 -8.51 -15.56 16.75
CA SER A 119 -7.98 -16.42 17.82
C SER A 119 -6.53 -16.86 17.56
N ILE A 120 -5.82 -17.29 18.62
CA ILE A 120 -4.49 -17.89 18.50
C ILE A 120 -4.51 -19.10 17.55
N GLU A 121 -5.54 -19.94 17.63
CA GLU A 121 -5.71 -21.10 16.76
C GLU A 121 -5.80 -20.70 15.28
N ALA A 122 -6.57 -19.66 14.96
CA ALA A 122 -6.69 -19.15 13.59
C ALA A 122 -5.38 -18.49 13.10
N ILE A 123 -4.66 -17.79 13.98
CA ILE A 123 -3.32 -17.25 13.69
C ILE A 123 -2.32 -18.38 13.38
N GLU A 124 -2.34 -19.47 14.16
CA GLU A 124 -1.48 -20.63 13.93
C GLU A 124 -1.83 -21.36 12.64
N ARG A 125 -3.12 -21.55 12.35
CA ARG A 125 -3.60 -22.15 11.08
C ARG A 125 -3.17 -21.36 9.86
N THR A 126 -3.11 -20.04 9.94
CA THR A 126 -2.69 -19.18 8.82
C THR A 126 -1.17 -19.08 8.69
N THR A 127 -0.44 -19.08 9.80
CA THR A 127 1.03 -18.87 9.79
C THR A 127 1.81 -20.17 9.60
N ASN A 128 1.28 -21.31 10.04
CA ASN A 128 1.84 -22.63 9.77
C ASN A 128 1.39 -23.11 8.38
N ARG A 129 2.35 -23.27 7.46
CA ARG A 129 2.09 -23.60 6.06
C ARG A 129 1.40 -24.96 5.87
N GLU A 130 1.69 -25.96 6.70
CA GLU A 130 1.03 -27.26 6.62
C GLU A 130 -0.41 -27.18 7.13
N LEU A 131 -0.64 -26.53 8.27
CA LEU A 131 -1.99 -26.31 8.79
C LEU A 131 -2.85 -25.50 7.82
N PHE A 132 -2.27 -24.47 7.20
CA PHE A 132 -2.92 -23.66 6.18
C PHE A 132 -3.35 -24.54 5.00
N LYS A 133 -2.42 -25.31 4.43
CA LYS A 133 -2.67 -26.23 3.32
C LYS A 133 -3.79 -27.22 3.66
N GLN A 134 -3.70 -27.90 4.80
CA GLN A 134 -4.72 -28.87 5.22
C GLN A 134 -6.09 -28.20 5.39
N THR A 135 -6.13 -27.00 5.98
CA THR A 135 -7.38 -26.23 6.14
C THR A 135 -7.98 -25.86 4.77
N MET A 136 -7.16 -25.41 3.82
CA MET A 136 -7.62 -25.09 2.46
C MET A 136 -8.12 -26.33 1.72
N LEU A 137 -7.38 -27.44 1.76
CA LEU A 137 -7.79 -28.70 1.12
C LEU A 137 -9.11 -29.23 1.69
N ASN A 138 -9.26 -29.21 3.02
CA ASN A 138 -10.51 -29.58 3.68
C ASN A 138 -11.68 -28.66 3.30
N ALA A 139 -11.39 -27.38 3.07
CA ALA A 139 -12.35 -26.42 2.54
C ALA A 139 -12.54 -26.52 1.02
N GLY A 140 -11.89 -27.45 0.31
CA GLY A 140 -11.94 -27.53 -1.15
C GLY A 140 -11.43 -26.26 -1.85
N VAL A 141 -10.50 -25.55 -1.21
CA VAL A 141 -9.78 -24.40 -1.77
C VAL A 141 -8.47 -24.91 -2.36
N PRO A 142 -8.23 -24.75 -3.67
CA PRO A 142 -7.00 -25.22 -4.30
C PRO A 142 -5.79 -24.46 -3.75
N VAL A 143 -4.70 -25.18 -3.49
CA VAL A 143 -3.40 -24.65 -3.03
C VAL A 143 -2.30 -25.26 -3.87
N PRO A 144 -1.12 -24.61 -3.98
CA PRO A 144 -0.03 -25.15 -4.75
C PRO A 144 0.39 -26.56 -4.29
N ILE A 145 0.77 -27.41 -5.24
CA ILE A 145 1.35 -28.72 -4.95
C ILE A 145 2.63 -28.51 -4.15
N SER A 146 2.70 -29.12 -2.97
CA SER A 146 3.79 -28.89 -2.03
C SER A 146 4.04 -30.07 -1.11
N LYS A 147 5.22 -30.13 -0.49
CA LYS A 147 5.55 -31.04 0.59
C LYS A 147 6.42 -30.36 1.65
N PRO A 148 6.20 -30.65 2.94
CA PRO A 148 7.10 -30.20 4.00
C PRO A 148 8.42 -30.96 3.93
N ALA A 149 9.50 -30.29 4.33
CA ALA A 149 10.82 -30.90 4.52
C ALA A 149 11.50 -30.31 5.77
N THR A 150 12.13 -31.18 6.54
CA THR A 150 12.90 -30.84 7.75
C THR A 150 14.40 -31.07 7.57
N SER A 151 14.80 -31.67 6.45
CA SER A 151 16.19 -31.93 6.08
C SER A 151 16.42 -31.68 4.58
N GLU A 152 17.68 -31.57 4.19
CA GLU A 152 18.09 -31.45 2.78
C GLU A 152 17.64 -32.67 1.95
N GLU A 153 17.75 -33.88 2.50
CA GLU A 153 17.36 -35.12 1.82
C GLU A 153 15.85 -35.18 1.56
N GLU A 154 15.04 -34.79 2.55
CA GLU A 154 13.58 -34.69 2.39
C GLU A 154 13.21 -33.65 1.33
N ALA A 155 13.90 -32.51 1.32
CA ALA A 155 13.66 -31.46 0.35
C ALA A 155 13.98 -31.91 -1.09
N LEU A 156 15.10 -32.61 -1.29
CA LEU A 156 15.48 -33.17 -2.59
C LEU A 156 14.45 -34.18 -3.08
N LYS A 157 14.00 -35.09 -2.20
CA LYS A 157 12.95 -36.06 -2.54
C LYS A 157 11.64 -35.37 -2.91
N ALA A 158 11.23 -34.36 -2.14
CA ALA A 158 10.04 -33.57 -2.44
C ALA A 158 10.14 -32.87 -3.81
N ALA A 159 11.30 -32.29 -4.13
CA ALA A 159 11.53 -31.62 -5.40
C ALA A 159 11.58 -32.58 -6.60
N ASP A 160 12.13 -33.79 -6.43
CA ASP A 160 12.13 -34.82 -7.48
C ASP A 160 10.71 -35.31 -7.78
N GLU A 161 9.83 -35.35 -6.77
CA GLU A 161 8.41 -35.69 -6.94
C GLU A 161 7.57 -34.57 -7.57
N ILE A 162 7.83 -33.30 -7.21
CA ILE A 162 7.10 -32.14 -7.74
C ILE A 162 7.60 -31.75 -9.14
N GLY A 163 8.91 -31.85 -9.37
CA GLY A 163 9.59 -31.44 -10.59
C GLY A 163 10.14 -30.01 -10.51
N TYR A 164 11.38 -29.82 -10.97
CA TYR A 164 12.02 -28.51 -11.04
C TYR A 164 11.47 -27.63 -12.18
N PRO A 165 11.48 -26.29 -12.04
CA PRO A 165 11.91 -25.53 -10.86
C PRO A 165 10.88 -25.57 -9.70
N VAL A 166 11.38 -25.52 -8.46
CA VAL A 166 10.56 -25.52 -7.23
C VAL A 166 10.81 -24.27 -6.40
N MET A 167 9.81 -23.88 -5.61
CA MET A 167 9.87 -22.82 -4.62
C MET A 167 10.17 -23.41 -3.23
N VAL A 168 11.07 -22.78 -2.48
CA VAL A 168 11.31 -23.05 -1.06
C VAL A 168 10.69 -21.93 -0.24
N ARG A 169 9.75 -22.26 0.65
CA ARG A 169 9.10 -21.29 1.56
C ARG A 169 9.37 -21.62 3.02
N VAL A 170 9.54 -20.59 3.84
CA VAL A 170 9.69 -20.73 5.30
C VAL A 170 8.37 -20.31 5.98
N ALA A 171 8.04 -20.94 7.11
CA ALA A 171 6.89 -20.55 7.94
C ALA A 171 7.26 -19.44 8.94
N PHE A 172 6.28 -18.67 9.42
CA PHE A 172 6.46 -17.61 10.44
C PHE A 172 7.48 -16.50 10.09
N ILE A 173 7.75 -16.29 8.81
CA ILE A 173 8.66 -15.25 8.32
C ILE A 173 7.89 -14.07 7.73
N LEU A 174 8.50 -12.90 7.81
CA LEU A 174 8.03 -11.66 7.20
C LEU A 174 8.72 -11.45 5.84
N GLY A 175 7.98 -10.97 4.84
CA GLY A 175 8.54 -10.45 3.58
C GLY A 175 9.35 -11.44 2.75
N GLY A 176 9.07 -12.75 2.88
CA GLY A 176 9.74 -13.79 2.11
C GLY A 176 11.21 -14.08 2.50
N LYS A 177 11.68 -13.64 3.68
CA LYS A 177 13.05 -13.87 4.13
C LYS A 177 13.43 -15.36 4.18
N GLY A 178 14.45 -15.75 3.41
CA GLY A 178 14.90 -17.15 3.34
C GLY A 178 14.13 -18.01 2.35
N THR A 179 13.17 -17.42 1.62
CA THR A 179 12.52 -18.09 0.48
C THR A 179 13.38 -18.00 -0.78
N GLY A 180 13.20 -18.91 -1.72
CA GLY A 180 13.92 -18.87 -2.99
C GLY A 180 13.43 -19.88 -4.02
N VAL A 181 13.79 -19.65 -5.28
CA VAL A 181 13.48 -20.56 -6.39
C VAL A 181 14.70 -21.40 -6.72
N ALA A 182 14.55 -22.73 -6.64
CA ALA A 182 15.57 -23.68 -7.04
C ALA A 182 15.25 -24.25 -8.42
N ARG A 183 16.19 -24.11 -9.37
CA ARG A 183 16.04 -24.65 -10.74
C ARG A 183 16.67 -26.03 -10.91
N ASN A 184 17.46 -26.46 -9.94
CA ASN A 184 18.16 -27.74 -9.93
C ASN A 184 18.49 -28.13 -8.48
N GLN A 185 18.97 -29.37 -8.31
CA GLN A 185 19.32 -29.91 -7.00
C GLN A 185 20.39 -29.09 -6.27
N SER A 186 21.39 -28.54 -6.96
CA SER A 186 22.46 -27.75 -6.33
C SER A 186 21.92 -26.46 -5.73
N GLU A 187 21.09 -25.72 -6.48
CA GLU A 187 20.41 -24.51 -5.98
C GLU A 187 19.49 -24.85 -4.80
N LEU A 188 18.79 -25.99 -4.85
CA LEU A 188 17.89 -26.40 -3.77
C LEU A 188 18.64 -26.60 -2.44
N ARG A 189 19.79 -27.29 -2.47
CA ARG A 189 20.61 -27.50 -1.27
C ARG A 189 21.00 -26.19 -0.61
N GLU A 190 21.51 -25.25 -1.40
CA GLU A 190 21.95 -23.94 -0.91
C GLU A 190 20.78 -23.14 -0.29
N ILE A 191 19.62 -23.15 -0.93
CA ILE A 191 18.44 -22.44 -0.43
C ILE A 191 17.91 -23.10 0.84
N VAL A 192 17.76 -24.42 0.87
CA VAL A 192 17.21 -25.15 2.02
C VAL A 192 18.10 -25.02 3.26
N GLN A 193 19.42 -25.09 3.10
CA GLN A 193 20.36 -24.90 4.22
C GLN A 193 20.19 -23.53 4.89
N ARG A 194 20.01 -22.46 4.10
CA ARG A 194 19.72 -21.13 4.64
C ARG A 194 18.31 -21.03 5.23
N ALA A 195 17.33 -21.62 4.55
CA ALA A 195 15.92 -21.53 4.90
C ALA A 195 15.60 -22.22 6.25
N LEU A 196 16.17 -23.40 6.50
CA LEU A 196 15.99 -24.13 7.76
C LEU A 196 16.53 -23.36 8.97
N VAL A 197 17.67 -22.65 8.83
CA VAL A 197 18.23 -21.79 9.89
C VAL A 197 17.28 -20.63 10.25
N HIS A 198 16.49 -20.16 9.30
CA HIS A 198 15.51 -19.10 9.52
C HIS A 198 14.14 -19.60 9.99
N SER A 199 13.87 -20.90 9.93
CA SER A 199 12.59 -21.47 10.32
C SER A 199 12.47 -21.59 11.83
N LEU A 200 11.47 -20.93 12.42
CA LEU A 200 11.18 -21.04 13.86
C LEU A 200 10.72 -22.44 14.28
N ILE A 201 10.29 -23.27 13.32
CA ILE A 201 9.77 -24.62 13.54
C ILE A 201 10.67 -25.71 12.93
N GLY A 202 11.85 -25.34 12.40
CA GLY A 202 12.78 -26.30 11.78
C GLY A 202 12.25 -26.97 10.50
N GLN A 203 11.31 -26.34 9.80
CA GLN A 203 10.65 -26.88 8.62
C GLN A 203 10.59 -25.86 7.47
N VAL A 204 10.73 -26.33 6.24
CA VAL A 204 10.45 -25.59 4.99
C VAL A 204 9.37 -26.28 4.18
N LEU A 205 8.72 -25.54 3.27
CA LEU A 205 7.78 -26.09 2.30
C LEU A 205 8.41 -26.04 0.91
N ILE A 206 8.54 -27.19 0.26
CA ILE A 206 8.94 -27.32 -1.15
C ILE A 206 7.67 -27.34 -1.98
N GLU A 207 7.55 -26.44 -2.95
CA GLU A 207 6.29 -26.16 -3.65
C GLU A 207 6.51 -26.00 -5.17
N GLU A 208 5.49 -26.31 -5.97
CA GLU A 208 5.50 -26.05 -7.41
C GLU A 208 5.73 -24.56 -7.71
N LEU A 209 6.55 -24.27 -8.72
CA LEU A 209 6.76 -22.89 -9.15
C LEU A 209 5.64 -22.43 -10.08
N ILE A 210 4.75 -21.58 -9.57
CA ILE A 210 3.64 -20.99 -10.33
C ILE A 210 4.09 -19.68 -10.98
N GLY A 211 5.12 -19.73 -11.84
CA GLY A 211 5.63 -18.54 -12.54
C GLY A 211 4.67 -18.01 -13.63
N HIS A 212 4.66 -16.70 -13.85
CA HIS A 212 3.87 -16.01 -14.89
C HIS A 212 2.33 -16.07 -14.72
N TRP A 213 1.81 -16.64 -13.63
CA TRP A 213 0.39 -16.52 -13.30
C TRP A 213 0.09 -15.11 -12.78
N LYS A 214 -1.15 -14.68 -12.95
CA LYS A 214 -1.61 -13.41 -12.37
C LYS A 214 -1.63 -13.55 -10.86
N GLU A 215 -1.11 -12.57 -10.16
CA GLU A 215 -1.20 -12.50 -8.70
C GLU A 215 -2.30 -11.50 -8.31
N VAL A 216 -3.28 -11.98 -7.55
CA VAL A 216 -4.49 -11.22 -7.16
C VAL A 216 -4.66 -11.31 -5.66
N GLU A 217 -4.93 -10.18 -5.02
CA GLU A 217 -5.13 -10.10 -3.58
C GLU A 217 -6.56 -9.66 -3.26
N TYR A 218 -7.11 -10.15 -2.15
CA TYR A 218 -8.38 -9.69 -1.61
C TYR A 218 -8.21 -9.33 -0.12
N GLU A 219 -8.69 -8.16 0.26
CA GLU A 219 -8.89 -7.79 1.66
C GLU A 219 -10.29 -8.22 2.07
N VAL A 220 -10.36 -9.13 3.04
CA VAL A 220 -11.61 -9.76 3.46
C VAL A 220 -11.89 -9.37 4.90
N MET A 221 -13.12 -8.97 5.19
CA MET A 221 -13.59 -8.77 6.55
C MET A 221 -14.70 -9.72 6.92
N ARG A 222 -14.65 -10.21 8.16
CA ARG A 222 -15.61 -11.14 8.72
C ARG A 222 -15.92 -10.82 10.17
N ASP A 223 -17.20 -10.82 10.54
CA ASP A 223 -17.65 -10.60 11.92
C ASP A 223 -18.08 -11.91 12.62
N TYR A 224 -18.45 -11.80 13.91
CA TYR A 224 -18.94 -12.94 14.71
C TYR A 224 -20.31 -13.47 14.27
N ALA A 225 -21.08 -12.71 13.46
CA ALA A 225 -22.35 -13.13 12.89
C ALA A 225 -22.19 -13.80 11.51
N ASP A 226 -20.95 -14.05 11.09
CA ASP A 226 -20.58 -14.64 9.79
C ASP A 226 -20.94 -13.78 8.56
N ASN A 227 -21.21 -12.48 8.76
CA ASN A 227 -21.17 -11.53 7.66
C ASN A 227 -19.73 -11.46 7.16
N CYS A 228 -19.53 -11.64 5.85
CA CYS A 228 -18.20 -11.72 5.25
C CYS A 228 -18.21 -10.99 3.90
N ILE A 229 -17.37 -9.97 3.78
CA ILE A 229 -17.29 -9.07 2.62
C ILE A 229 -15.85 -8.98 2.11
N THR A 230 -15.69 -8.73 0.82
CA THR A 230 -14.38 -8.40 0.24
C THR A 230 -14.29 -6.90 -0.04
N VAL A 231 -13.54 -6.19 0.80
CA VAL A 231 -13.49 -4.71 0.81
C VAL A 231 -12.69 -4.16 -0.35
N CYS A 232 -11.62 -4.84 -0.74
CA CYS A 232 -10.80 -4.43 -1.87
C CYS A 232 -10.23 -5.66 -2.55
N ASN A 233 -10.13 -5.58 -3.87
CA ASN A 233 -9.39 -6.55 -4.65
C ASN A 233 -8.29 -5.84 -5.45
N MET A 234 -7.12 -6.46 -5.51
CA MET A 234 -5.91 -5.86 -6.07
C MET A 234 -5.31 -6.82 -7.09
N GLU A 235 -4.91 -6.28 -8.23
CA GLU A 235 -4.22 -7.03 -9.28
C GLU A 235 -2.76 -6.55 -9.35
N ASN A 236 -1.83 -7.49 -9.24
CA ASN A 236 -0.41 -7.20 -9.36
C ASN A 236 -0.08 -7.05 -10.85
N PHE A 237 0.59 -5.95 -11.19
CA PHE A 237 1.16 -5.71 -12.52
C PHE A 237 2.26 -6.73 -12.82
N ASP A 238 3.10 -7.00 -11.83
CA ASP A 238 4.10 -8.03 -11.88
C ASP A 238 3.46 -9.39 -11.54
N PRO A 239 3.75 -10.46 -12.31
CA PRO A 239 3.15 -11.76 -12.08
C PRO A 239 3.78 -12.46 -10.87
N MET A 240 3.17 -13.59 -10.49
CA MET A 240 3.69 -14.51 -9.47
C MET A 240 5.20 -14.75 -9.64
N GLY A 241 5.93 -14.64 -8.53
CA GLY A 241 7.39 -14.75 -8.44
C GLY A 241 8.07 -13.48 -7.97
N ILE A 242 7.35 -12.36 -7.93
CA ILE A 242 7.75 -11.11 -7.28
C ILE A 242 6.80 -10.88 -6.11
N HIS A 243 7.33 -10.68 -4.90
CA HIS A 243 6.52 -10.46 -3.71
C HIS A 243 5.63 -9.23 -3.91
N THR A 244 4.35 -9.27 -3.53
CA THR A 244 3.39 -8.15 -3.65
C THR A 244 3.92 -6.82 -3.05
N GLY A 245 4.72 -6.96 -1.99
CA GLY A 245 5.74 -6.03 -1.46
C GLY A 245 6.47 -5.16 -2.49
N ASP A 246 7.15 -5.85 -3.40
CA ASP A 246 8.03 -5.34 -4.44
C ASP A 246 7.33 -5.31 -5.82
N SER A 247 6.04 -5.64 -5.90
CA SER A 247 5.25 -5.54 -7.12
C SER A 247 4.59 -4.17 -7.26
N ILE A 248 4.40 -3.73 -8.50
CA ILE A 248 3.42 -2.68 -8.81
C ILE A 248 2.02 -3.30 -8.66
N VAL A 249 1.10 -2.60 -7.98
CA VAL A 249 -0.24 -3.12 -7.63
C VAL A 249 -1.32 -2.15 -8.05
N ILE A 250 -2.43 -2.66 -8.59
CA ILE A 250 -3.57 -1.88 -9.08
C ILE A 250 -4.83 -2.25 -8.30
N ALA A 251 -5.60 -1.24 -7.91
CA ALA A 251 -6.96 -1.43 -7.37
C ALA A 251 -7.99 -0.59 -8.15
N PRO A 252 -9.16 -1.14 -8.51
CA PRO A 252 -9.52 -2.57 -8.43
C PRO A 252 -8.77 -3.41 -9.49
N SER A 253 -8.98 -4.73 -9.54
CA SER A 253 -8.48 -5.57 -10.64
C SER A 253 -9.00 -5.10 -12.01
N GLN A 254 -8.20 -5.22 -13.06
CA GLN A 254 -8.48 -4.72 -14.40
C GLN A 254 -8.75 -5.82 -15.43
N THR A 255 -8.14 -6.99 -15.28
CA THR A 255 -8.10 -8.02 -16.33
C THR A 255 -8.87 -9.30 -15.99
N LEU A 256 -9.63 -9.28 -14.90
CA LEU A 256 -10.53 -10.37 -14.51
C LEU A 256 -11.87 -10.22 -15.23
N THR A 257 -12.36 -11.32 -15.78
CA THR A 257 -13.78 -11.44 -16.13
C THR A 257 -14.63 -11.47 -14.86
N ASN A 258 -15.91 -11.11 -14.96
CA ASN A 258 -16.83 -11.18 -13.83
C ASN A 258 -16.88 -12.59 -13.19
N ARG A 259 -16.71 -13.63 -14.00
CA ARG A 259 -16.70 -15.02 -13.54
C ARG A 259 -15.44 -15.34 -12.72
N GLU A 260 -14.25 -14.93 -13.19
CA GLU A 260 -13.00 -15.06 -12.43
C GLU A 260 -13.05 -14.23 -11.13
N TYR A 261 -13.59 -13.01 -11.18
CA TYR A 261 -13.78 -12.17 -9.99
C TYR A 261 -14.65 -12.87 -8.94
N HIS A 262 -15.82 -13.38 -9.31
CA HIS A 262 -16.70 -14.07 -8.36
C HIS A 262 -16.15 -15.43 -7.90
N LEU A 263 -15.38 -16.12 -8.75
CA LEU A 263 -14.68 -17.34 -8.36
C LEU A 263 -13.69 -17.04 -7.23
N LEU A 264 -12.81 -16.07 -7.43
CA LEU A 264 -11.81 -15.66 -6.43
C LEU A 264 -12.45 -15.07 -5.17
N ARG A 265 -13.47 -14.21 -5.31
CA ARG A 265 -14.25 -13.65 -4.19
C ARG A 265 -14.88 -14.76 -3.35
N SER A 266 -15.57 -15.71 -3.98
CA SER A 266 -16.26 -16.80 -3.28
C SER A 266 -15.26 -17.74 -2.61
N ALA A 267 -14.14 -18.05 -3.27
CA ALA A 267 -13.07 -18.84 -2.71
C ALA A 267 -12.40 -18.14 -1.51
N SER A 268 -12.26 -16.80 -1.57
CA SER A 268 -11.73 -15.98 -0.48
C SER A 268 -12.62 -16.05 0.76
N ILE A 269 -13.93 -15.81 0.61
CA ILE A 269 -14.89 -15.91 1.70
C ILE A 269 -14.89 -17.33 2.31
N LYS A 270 -14.80 -18.37 1.47
CA LYS A 270 -14.75 -19.77 1.91
C LYS A 270 -13.48 -20.07 2.72
N ALA A 271 -12.32 -19.62 2.24
CA ALA A 271 -11.04 -19.79 2.91
C ALA A 271 -11.03 -19.11 4.29
N VAL A 272 -11.49 -17.85 4.36
CA VAL A 272 -11.53 -17.05 5.59
C VAL A 272 -12.46 -17.67 6.63
N ARG A 273 -13.63 -18.18 6.21
CA ARG A 273 -14.55 -18.94 7.07
C ARG A 273 -13.90 -20.21 7.61
N ALA A 274 -13.23 -20.99 6.77
CA ALA A 274 -12.57 -22.22 7.17
C ALA A 274 -11.44 -21.98 8.19
N LEU A 275 -10.73 -20.85 8.05
CA LEU A 275 -9.68 -20.45 8.97
C LEU A 275 -10.21 -19.91 10.31
N GLY A 276 -11.49 -19.52 10.38
CA GLY A 276 -12.11 -19.00 11.60
C GLY A 276 -11.69 -17.57 11.96
N ILE A 277 -11.33 -16.77 10.96
CA ILE A 277 -10.88 -15.38 11.16
C ILE A 277 -12.06 -14.49 11.55
N VAL A 278 -11.80 -13.54 12.48
CA VAL A 278 -12.74 -12.48 12.87
C VAL A 278 -11.99 -11.16 12.93
N GLY A 279 -12.50 -10.15 12.22
CA GLY A 279 -11.77 -8.94 11.89
C GLY A 279 -11.47 -8.93 10.40
N GLU A 280 -10.21 -8.74 10.04
CA GLU A 280 -9.75 -8.56 8.67
C GLU A 280 -8.58 -9.50 8.37
N CYS A 281 -8.46 -9.88 7.10
CA CYS A 281 -7.29 -10.55 6.57
C CYS A 281 -7.11 -10.30 5.08
N ASN A 282 -5.84 -10.32 4.65
CA ASN A 282 -5.45 -10.38 3.26
C ASN A 282 -5.33 -11.84 2.79
N ILE A 283 -5.89 -12.17 1.63
CA ILE A 283 -5.68 -13.46 0.94
C ILE A 283 -5.07 -13.24 -0.44
N GLN A 284 -4.06 -14.04 -0.77
CA GLN A 284 -3.33 -13.97 -2.04
C GLN A 284 -3.65 -15.18 -2.93
N TRP A 285 -3.84 -14.91 -4.22
CA TRP A 285 -4.20 -15.90 -5.23
C TRP A 285 -3.26 -15.83 -6.42
N ALA A 286 -2.88 -17.00 -6.93
CA ALA A 286 -2.41 -17.14 -8.30
C ALA A 286 -3.60 -17.56 -9.19
N LEU A 287 -3.83 -16.83 -10.28
CA LEU A 287 -4.81 -17.15 -11.32
C LEU A 287 -4.08 -17.45 -12.64
N HIS A 288 -4.37 -18.61 -13.24
CA HIS A 288 -3.78 -18.99 -14.52
C HIS A 288 -4.25 -18.04 -15.62
N PRO A 289 -3.35 -17.51 -16.48
CA PRO A 289 -3.70 -16.43 -17.41
C PRO A 289 -4.58 -16.87 -18.59
N ARG A 290 -4.91 -18.17 -18.71
CA ARG A 290 -5.68 -18.74 -19.84
C ARG A 290 -6.76 -19.73 -19.39
N SER A 291 -7.01 -19.86 -18.11
CA SER A 291 -8.03 -20.75 -17.55
C SER A 291 -8.48 -20.25 -16.18
N GLU A 292 -9.57 -20.79 -15.64
CA GLU A 292 -10.08 -20.43 -14.31
C GLU A 292 -9.37 -21.20 -13.19
N GLU A 293 -8.15 -21.67 -13.44
CA GLU A 293 -7.39 -22.39 -12.44
C GLU A 293 -6.79 -21.40 -11.45
N ILE A 294 -7.10 -21.59 -10.17
CA ILE A 294 -6.64 -20.75 -9.07
C ILE A 294 -5.83 -21.56 -8.06
N ARG A 295 -4.98 -20.87 -7.30
CA ARG A 295 -4.25 -21.41 -6.15
C ARG A 295 -4.20 -20.36 -5.04
N ALA A 296 -4.67 -20.69 -3.85
CA ALA A 296 -4.50 -19.86 -2.66
C ALA A 296 -3.04 -19.94 -2.23
N ILE A 297 -2.35 -18.80 -2.24
CA ILE A 297 -0.93 -18.71 -1.93
C ILE A 297 -0.72 -18.61 -0.42
N GLU A 298 -1.41 -17.66 0.22
CA GLU A 298 -1.40 -17.48 1.67
C GLU A 298 -2.57 -16.61 2.14
N VAL A 299 -2.81 -16.65 3.46
CA VAL A 299 -3.72 -15.74 4.16
C VAL A 299 -2.98 -15.10 5.33
N ASN A 300 -2.97 -13.78 5.37
CA ASN A 300 -2.42 -12.99 6.46
C ASN A 300 -3.58 -12.57 7.38
N SER A 301 -3.73 -13.22 8.54
CA SER A 301 -4.84 -13.05 9.48
C SER A 301 -4.75 -11.80 10.38
N ARG A 302 -4.24 -10.71 9.82
CA ARG A 302 -3.95 -9.44 10.48
C ARG A 302 -3.99 -8.30 9.46
N MET A 303 -3.99 -7.08 9.98
CA MET A 303 -3.63 -5.89 9.18
C MET A 303 -2.31 -6.14 8.46
N SER A 304 -2.22 -5.57 7.27
CA SER A 304 -1.08 -5.69 6.36
C SER A 304 -0.83 -4.38 5.63
N ARG A 305 0.30 -4.29 4.92
CA ARG A 305 0.55 -3.19 3.99
C ARG A 305 -0.52 -3.13 2.90
N SER A 306 -0.99 -4.28 2.41
CA SER A 306 -2.11 -4.37 1.48
C SER A 306 -3.41 -3.83 2.08
N SER A 307 -3.67 -4.06 3.38
CA SER A 307 -4.84 -3.50 4.07
C SER A 307 -4.76 -1.97 4.25
N ALA A 308 -3.56 -1.43 4.49
CA ALA A 308 -3.38 0.02 4.54
C ALA A 308 -3.62 0.63 3.16
N LEU A 309 -3.00 0.06 2.11
CA LEU A 309 -3.22 0.44 0.73
C LEU A 309 -4.70 0.38 0.35
N ALA A 310 -5.40 -0.71 0.67
CA ALA A 310 -6.82 -0.88 0.40
C ALA A 310 -7.68 0.12 1.16
N SER A 311 -7.34 0.45 2.40
CA SER A 311 -8.05 1.49 3.16
C SER A 311 -7.94 2.85 2.47
N LYS A 312 -6.74 3.20 1.99
CA LYS A 312 -6.52 4.44 1.26
C LYS A 312 -7.16 4.43 -0.13
N ALA A 313 -7.14 3.29 -0.81
CA ALA A 313 -7.72 3.13 -2.14
C ALA A 313 -9.25 3.27 -2.11
N THR A 314 -9.89 2.65 -1.13
CA THR A 314 -11.36 2.56 -1.06
C THR A 314 -11.99 3.68 -0.25
N GLY A 315 -11.26 4.28 0.71
CA GLY A 315 -11.83 5.13 1.76
C GLY A 315 -12.43 4.34 2.93
N TYR A 316 -12.42 3.00 2.87
CA TYR A 316 -12.96 2.13 3.90
C TYR A 316 -11.90 1.89 5.00
N PRO A 317 -12.11 2.31 6.27
CA PRO A 317 -11.06 2.24 7.29
C PRO A 317 -10.95 0.83 7.91
N LEU A 318 -10.24 -0.08 7.23
CA LEU A 318 -10.16 -1.51 7.59
C LEU A 318 -9.73 -1.75 9.04
N ALA A 319 -8.65 -1.11 9.49
CA ALA A 319 -8.15 -1.27 10.86
C ALA A 319 -9.19 -0.85 11.91
N TYR A 320 -9.85 0.29 11.71
CA TYR A 320 -10.89 0.78 12.61
C TYR A 320 -12.06 -0.18 12.71
N ILE A 321 -12.58 -0.66 11.56
CA ILE A 321 -13.71 -1.59 11.55
C ILE A 321 -13.29 -2.93 12.15
N ALA A 322 -12.12 -3.47 11.79
CA ALA A 322 -11.60 -4.71 12.36
C ALA A 322 -11.47 -4.63 13.89
N THR A 323 -11.08 -3.48 14.44
CA THR A 323 -11.06 -3.27 15.91
C THR A 323 -12.45 -3.31 16.51
N LYS A 324 -13.46 -2.68 15.88
CA LYS A 324 -14.85 -2.73 16.35
C LYS A 324 -15.40 -4.17 16.30
N LEU A 325 -15.08 -4.92 15.24
CA LEU A 325 -15.44 -6.34 15.14
C LEU A 325 -14.76 -7.18 16.24
N ALA A 326 -13.48 -6.92 16.52
CA ALA A 326 -12.71 -7.62 17.54
C ALA A 326 -13.28 -7.46 18.96
N ILE A 327 -14.04 -6.39 19.21
CA ILE A 327 -14.73 -6.12 20.48
C ILE A 327 -16.23 -6.46 20.43
N GLY A 328 -16.70 -7.18 19.42
CA GLY A 328 -18.01 -7.83 19.41
C GLY A 328 -19.06 -7.21 18.49
N TYR A 329 -18.82 -6.03 17.90
CA TYR A 329 -19.73 -5.46 16.91
C TYR A 329 -19.83 -6.34 15.65
N THR A 330 -20.92 -6.17 14.92
CA THR A 330 -21.16 -6.76 13.60
C THR A 330 -21.10 -5.67 12.52
N LEU A 331 -20.81 -6.05 11.28
CA LEU A 331 -20.70 -5.11 10.17
C LEU A 331 -21.95 -4.23 9.97
N PRO A 332 -23.19 -4.76 10.09
CA PRO A 332 -24.41 -3.94 9.94
C PRO A 332 -24.64 -2.93 11.07
N GLU A 333 -24.03 -3.12 12.25
CA GLU A 333 -24.16 -2.21 13.39
C GLU A 333 -23.25 -0.97 13.25
N LEU A 334 -22.23 -1.04 12.39
CA LEU A 334 -21.23 0.01 12.23
C LEU A 334 -21.60 0.94 11.09
N ILE A 335 -21.53 2.25 11.32
CA ILE A 335 -21.81 3.27 10.29
C ILE A 335 -20.56 3.53 9.45
N ASN A 336 -20.75 3.63 8.13
CA ASN A 336 -19.72 4.13 7.22
C ASN A 336 -19.52 5.64 7.45
N LYS A 337 -18.39 6.02 8.06
CA LYS A 337 -18.06 7.42 8.38
C LYS A 337 -17.92 8.31 7.13
N VAL A 338 -17.64 7.73 5.95
CA VAL A 338 -17.51 8.48 4.69
C VAL A 338 -18.86 9.03 4.23
N THR A 339 -19.93 8.24 4.32
CA THR A 339 -21.29 8.67 3.89
C THR A 339 -22.15 9.19 5.05
N GLY A 340 -21.94 8.64 6.26
CA GLY A 340 -22.72 8.92 7.46
C GLY A 340 -24.13 8.32 7.49
N ILE A 341 -24.54 7.60 6.43
CA ILE A 341 -25.91 7.11 6.23
C ILE A 341 -25.99 5.63 5.83
N THR A 342 -24.88 5.05 5.36
CA THR A 342 -24.77 3.62 5.08
C THR A 342 -24.04 2.89 6.21
N THR A 343 -24.12 1.56 6.25
CA THR A 343 -23.37 0.74 7.22
C THR A 343 -22.00 0.36 6.67
N ALA A 344 -21.18 -0.29 7.48
CA ALA A 344 -19.90 -0.86 7.09
C ALA A 344 -20.07 -2.22 6.36
N CYS A 345 -21.30 -2.75 6.25
CA CYS A 345 -21.59 -4.05 5.64
C CYS A 345 -21.83 -3.95 4.12
N PHE A 346 -20.81 -3.54 3.37
CA PHE A 346 -20.87 -3.42 1.91
C PHE A 346 -19.48 -3.66 1.30
N GLU A 347 -19.44 -3.89 -0.01
CA GLU A 347 -18.19 -3.95 -0.79
C GLU A 347 -18.04 -2.63 -1.54
N PRO A 348 -16.96 -1.85 -1.31
CA PRO A 348 -16.73 -0.60 -1.99
C PRO A 348 -16.72 -0.70 -3.52
N ALA A 349 -17.18 0.37 -4.16
CA ALA A 349 -17.10 0.58 -5.61
C ALA A 349 -16.23 1.82 -5.88
N LEU A 350 -15.27 1.68 -6.81
CA LEU A 350 -14.32 2.74 -7.15
C LEU A 350 -14.57 3.18 -8.60
N ASP A 351 -14.76 4.48 -8.83
CA ASP A 351 -14.89 5.09 -10.16
C ASP A 351 -13.57 5.71 -10.66
N TYR A 352 -12.47 5.21 -10.10
CA TYR A 352 -11.09 5.57 -10.38
C TYR A 352 -10.18 4.33 -10.26
N VAL A 353 -8.93 4.51 -10.67
CA VAL A 353 -7.87 3.50 -10.60
C VAL A 353 -6.78 3.98 -9.66
N VAL A 354 -6.36 3.08 -8.78
CA VAL A 354 -5.25 3.27 -7.86
C VAL A 354 -4.05 2.48 -8.36
N VAL A 355 -2.87 3.10 -8.38
CA VAL A 355 -1.61 2.43 -8.69
C VAL A 355 -0.64 2.63 -7.52
N LYS A 356 -0.17 1.52 -6.95
CA LYS A 356 0.93 1.49 -6.01
C LYS A 356 2.22 1.09 -6.70
N ILE A 357 3.32 1.80 -6.41
CA ILE A 357 4.67 1.42 -6.84
C ILE A 357 5.59 1.34 -5.61
N PRO A 358 6.35 0.25 -5.43
CA PRO A 358 7.35 0.18 -4.36
C PRO A 358 8.49 1.16 -4.58
N ARG A 359 9.15 1.55 -3.50
CA ARG A 359 10.34 2.40 -3.49
C ARG A 359 11.55 1.60 -3.03
N TRP A 360 12.62 1.59 -3.84
CA TRP A 360 13.86 0.87 -3.55
C TRP A 360 15.06 1.79 -3.41
N ASP A 361 15.86 1.63 -2.36
CA ASP A 361 17.09 2.39 -2.14
C ASP A 361 18.36 1.56 -2.40
N LEU A 362 18.29 0.63 -3.37
CA LEU A 362 19.33 -0.35 -3.64
C LEU A 362 20.68 0.30 -4.00
N ASN A 363 20.67 1.47 -4.62
CA ASN A 363 21.89 2.23 -4.95
C ASN A 363 22.72 2.66 -3.73
N LYS A 364 22.15 2.63 -2.51
CA LYS A 364 22.89 2.89 -1.26
C LYS A 364 23.79 1.72 -0.84
N PHE A 365 23.66 0.56 -1.47
CA PHE A 365 24.37 -0.67 -1.10
C PHE A 365 25.26 -1.17 -2.25
N ARG A 366 26.58 -1.10 -2.09
CA ARG A 366 27.55 -1.35 -3.19
C ARG A 366 27.48 -2.74 -3.83
N ASN A 367 27.14 -3.78 -3.05
CA ASN A 367 27.14 -5.18 -3.50
C ASN A 367 25.74 -5.82 -3.38
N VAL A 368 24.68 -5.01 -3.42
CA VAL A 368 23.32 -5.56 -3.34
C VAL A 368 22.91 -6.14 -4.69
N ASP A 369 22.29 -7.31 -4.64
CA ASP A 369 21.61 -7.86 -5.79
C ASP A 369 20.34 -7.05 -6.08
N ARG A 370 20.26 -6.46 -7.29
CA ARG A 370 19.13 -5.64 -7.73
C ARG A 370 17.94 -6.44 -8.25
N HIS A 371 18.07 -7.76 -8.41
CA HIS A 371 16.95 -8.58 -8.81
C HIS A 371 15.86 -8.55 -7.73
N ILE A 372 14.61 -8.37 -8.16
CA ILE A 372 13.44 -8.45 -7.28
C ILE A 372 12.81 -9.83 -7.47
N GLY A 373 12.20 -10.35 -6.41
CA GLY A 373 11.65 -11.71 -6.39
C GLY A 373 10.76 -11.92 -5.18
N THR A 374 10.69 -13.12 -4.64
CA THR A 374 9.81 -13.45 -3.51
C THR A 374 10.24 -12.87 -2.18
N GLN A 375 11.47 -12.36 -2.05
CA GLN A 375 11.93 -11.65 -0.86
C GLN A 375 11.86 -10.14 -1.11
N MET A 376 11.15 -9.43 -0.23
CA MET A 376 11.04 -7.97 -0.30
C MET A 376 12.38 -7.27 -0.12
N LYS A 377 12.61 -6.24 -0.94
CA LYS A 377 13.76 -5.32 -0.85
C LYS A 377 13.35 -3.85 -0.86
N SER A 378 12.07 -3.55 -1.14
CA SER A 378 11.53 -2.19 -1.08
C SER A 378 11.54 -1.64 0.35
N VAL A 379 11.76 -0.34 0.48
CA VAL A 379 11.90 0.41 1.75
C VAL A 379 10.70 1.31 2.05
N GLY A 380 9.72 1.35 1.14
CA GLY A 380 8.50 2.14 1.22
C GLY A 380 7.70 1.98 -0.07
N GLU A 381 6.63 2.74 -0.20
CA GLU A 381 5.77 2.72 -1.39
C GLU A 381 5.07 4.06 -1.61
N VAL A 382 4.59 4.24 -2.84
CA VAL A 382 3.72 5.36 -3.21
C VAL A 382 2.39 4.83 -3.69
N MET A 383 1.34 5.61 -3.52
CA MET A 383 0.05 5.36 -4.14
C MET A 383 -0.34 6.56 -4.99
N ALA A 384 -0.96 6.35 -6.14
CA ALA A 384 -1.52 7.41 -6.94
C ALA A 384 -2.91 7.05 -7.42
N ILE A 385 -3.74 8.08 -7.59
CA ILE A 385 -5.13 7.95 -7.98
C ILE A 385 -5.34 8.71 -9.29
N GLY A 386 -6.01 8.08 -10.24
CA GLY A 386 -6.40 8.69 -11.51
C GLY A 386 -7.60 7.96 -12.09
N ARG A 387 -8.34 8.59 -13.02
CA ARG A 387 -9.50 7.92 -13.64
C ARG A 387 -9.13 7.07 -14.85
N THR A 388 -7.85 7.01 -15.17
CA THR A 388 -7.26 6.06 -16.11
C THR A 388 -6.00 5.46 -15.49
N PHE A 389 -5.67 4.24 -15.90
CA PHE A 389 -4.42 3.61 -15.47
C PHE A 389 -3.19 4.42 -15.91
N GLU A 390 -3.21 5.00 -17.12
CA GLU A 390 -2.12 5.85 -17.59
C GLU A 390 -1.91 7.07 -16.68
N GLU A 391 -3.00 7.73 -16.25
CA GLU A 391 -2.95 8.85 -15.32
C GLU A 391 -2.34 8.44 -13.98
N ALA A 392 -2.90 7.40 -13.35
CA ALA A 392 -2.44 6.92 -12.05
C ALA A 392 -0.97 6.45 -12.09
N LEU A 393 -0.58 5.69 -13.12
CA LEU A 393 0.79 5.20 -13.29
C LEU A 393 1.80 6.34 -13.41
N GLN A 394 1.52 7.36 -14.25
CA GLN A 394 2.47 8.46 -14.42
C GLN A 394 2.61 9.33 -13.16
N LYS A 395 1.51 9.54 -12.42
CA LYS A 395 1.56 10.18 -11.10
C LYS A 395 2.42 9.38 -10.12
N ALA A 396 2.17 8.08 -10.01
CA ALA A 396 2.92 7.19 -9.12
C ALA A 396 4.42 7.22 -9.43
N VAL A 397 4.81 7.20 -10.71
CA VAL A 397 6.22 7.31 -11.10
C VAL A 397 6.86 8.62 -10.61
N ARG A 398 6.16 9.76 -10.70
CA ARG A 398 6.67 11.04 -10.20
C ARG A 398 6.75 11.09 -8.67
N MET A 399 5.86 10.39 -7.98
CA MET A 399 5.82 10.32 -6.52
C MET A 399 6.99 9.53 -5.90
N LEU A 400 7.66 8.66 -6.67
CA LEU A 400 8.74 7.79 -6.17
C LEU A 400 9.99 8.53 -5.66
N ASP A 401 10.14 9.82 -5.97
CA ASP A 401 11.31 10.63 -5.61
C ASP A 401 12.65 9.92 -5.94
N ILE A 402 12.76 9.54 -7.22
CA ILE A 402 13.92 8.91 -7.86
C ILE A 402 14.42 9.75 -9.06
N GLY A 403 14.04 11.03 -9.12
CA GLY A 403 14.43 11.96 -10.20
C GLY A 403 13.67 11.78 -11.52
N LYS A 404 12.66 10.89 -11.58
CA LYS A 404 11.85 10.68 -12.79
C LYS A 404 10.75 11.73 -12.88
N ILE A 405 10.60 12.33 -14.07
CA ILE A 405 9.55 13.34 -14.34
C ILE A 405 8.24 12.71 -14.84
N GLY A 406 8.21 11.39 -14.99
CA GLY A 406 7.08 10.56 -15.41
C GLY A 406 7.59 9.24 -15.99
N LEU A 407 6.72 8.47 -16.64
CA LEU A 407 7.12 7.18 -17.20
C LEU A 407 8.08 7.32 -18.40
N VAL A 408 7.99 8.43 -19.13
CA VAL A 408 8.78 8.78 -20.32
C VAL A 408 9.35 10.19 -20.21
N GLY A 409 10.43 10.47 -20.95
CA GLY A 409 11.08 11.78 -20.99
C GLY A 409 12.11 12.00 -19.88
N ASN A 410 12.66 10.92 -19.33
CA ASN A 410 13.66 10.96 -18.26
C ASN A 410 15.08 11.12 -18.85
N ASP A 411 16.01 11.68 -18.07
CA ASP A 411 17.38 11.98 -18.56
C ASP A 411 18.18 10.74 -18.98
N ASP A 412 18.05 9.66 -18.22
CA ASP A 412 18.72 8.38 -18.44
C ASP A 412 18.05 7.50 -19.50
N GLU A 413 16.96 7.98 -20.11
CA GLU A 413 16.22 7.22 -21.09
C GLU A 413 17.00 7.04 -22.40
N ASP A 414 17.82 8.03 -22.77
CA ASP A 414 18.64 8.02 -23.99
C ASP A 414 19.97 7.28 -23.81
N GLU A 415 20.29 6.80 -22.60
CA GLU A 415 21.48 5.97 -22.36
C GLU A 415 21.40 4.65 -23.13
N PHE A 416 22.49 4.34 -23.84
CA PHE A 416 22.58 3.14 -24.67
C PHE A 416 22.53 1.87 -23.82
N GLU A 417 21.58 1.01 -24.14
CA GLU A 417 21.49 -0.34 -23.61
C GLU A 417 21.26 -1.34 -24.74
N SER A 418 21.94 -2.48 -24.69
CA SER A 418 21.76 -3.50 -25.71
C SER A 418 20.38 -4.17 -25.61
N VAL A 419 19.82 -4.58 -26.75
CA VAL A 419 18.57 -5.40 -26.80
C VAL A 419 18.69 -6.62 -25.89
N LYS A 420 19.88 -7.23 -25.80
CA LYS A 420 20.15 -8.38 -24.94
C LYS A 420 19.97 -8.05 -23.47
N SER A 421 20.53 -6.93 -23.00
CA SER A 421 20.41 -6.47 -21.61
C SER A 421 18.97 -6.13 -21.24
N ILE A 422 18.24 -5.45 -22.14
CA ILE A 422 16.82 -5.15 -21.92
C ILE A 422 15.99 -6.43 -21.83
N LYS A 423 16.17 -7.38 -22.76
CA LYS A 423 15.45 -8.66 -22.72
C LYS A 423 15.78 -9.48 -21.46
N ASP A 424 17.02 -9.38 -20.98
CA ASP A 424 17.43 -10.00 -19.72
C ASP A 424 16.69 -9.39 -18.53
N CYS A 425 16.64 -8.07 -18.40
CA CYS A 425 15.89 -7.40 -17.31
C CYS A 425 14.37 -7.64 -17.38
N LEU A 426 13.80 -7.80 -18.58
CA LEU A 426 12.38 -8.17 -18.72
C LEU A 426 12.10 -9.57 -18.14
N LYS A 427 13.03 -10.52 -18.37
CA LYS A 427 12.92 -11.90 -17.89
C LYS A 427 13.31 -12.05 -16.42
N ASN A 428 14.34 -11.33 -15.99
CA ASN A 428 14.92 -11.34 -14.66
C ASN A 428 14.68 -9.95 -14.05
N PRO A 429 13.55 -9.77 -13.35
CA PRO A 429 13.08 -8.45 -12.96
C PRO A 429 14.03 -7.77 -11.98
N THR A 430 14.20 -6.46 -12.14
CA THR A 430 14.92 -5.56 -11.23
C THR A 430 14.03 -4.38 -10.87
N ASP A 431 14.49 -3.52 -9.96
CA ASP A 431 13.81 -2.26 -9.60
C ASP A 431 13.64 -1.27 -10.78
N GLU A 432 14.30 -1.50 -11.92
CA GLU A 432 14.16 -0.68 -13.14
C GLU A 432 13.24 -1.27 -14.21
N ARG A 433 12.66 -2.46 -13.99
CA ARG A 433 11.95 -3.22 -15.04
C ARG A 433 10.85 -2.41 -15.75
N LEU A 434 10.10 -1.59 -15.01
CA LEU A 434 9.08 -0.70 -15.58
C LEU A 434 9.65 0.21 -16.68
N PHE A 435 10.82 0.81 -16.45
CA PHE A 435 11.47 1.68 -17.42
C PHE A 435 12.12 0.90 -18.57
N LYS A 436 12.59 -0.33 -18.32
CA LYS A 436 13.09 -1.21 -19.39
C LYS A 436 11.97 -1.65 -20.35
N ILE A 437 10.72 -1.78 -19.87
CA ILE A 437 9.55 -2.00 -20.75
C ILE A 437 9.35 -0.82 -21.70
N VAL A 438 9.46 0.41 -21.20
CA VAL A 438 9.37 1.62 -22.03
C VAL A 438 10.46 1.63 -23.10
N LYS A 439 11.73 1.38 -22.72
CA LYS A 439 12.84 1.26 -23.67
C LYS A 439 12.59 0.17 -24.70
N ALA A 440 12.13 -1.01 -24.29
CA ALA A 440 11.79 -2.12 -25.18
C ALA A 440 10.74 -1.72 -26.23
N ILE A 441 9.66 -1.04 -25.82
CA ILE A 441 8.61 -0.56 -26.72
C ILE A 441 9.16 0.48 -27.70
N LYS A 442 10.00 1.41 -27.23
CA LYS A 442 10.63 2.44 -28.07
C LYS A 442 11.58 1.85 -29.12
N MET A 443 12.29 0.78 -28.77
CA MET A 443 13.15 0.03 -29.69
C MET A 443 12.38 -0.85 -30.68
N GLY A 444 11.06 -0.90 -30.59
CA GLY A 444 10.21 -1.69 -31.50
C GLY A 444 10.12 -3.17 -31.14
N ILE A 445 10.51 -3.58 -29.92
CA ILE A 445 10.28 -4.95 -29.45
C ILE A 445 8.76 -5.20 -29.40
N PRO A 446 8.23 -6.26 -30.02
CA PRO A 446 6.81 -6.54 -30.02
C PRO A 446 6.24 -6.72 -28.62
N ILE A 447 5.06 -6.16 -28.34
CA ILE A 447 4.38 -6.28 -27.03
C ILE A 447 4.22 -7.75 -26.61
N ARG A 448 3.92 -8.65 -27.55
CA ARG A 448 3.82 -10.10 -27.28
C ARG A 448 5.14 -10.72 -26.83
N GLU A 449 6.27 -10.21 -27.31
CA GLU A 449 7.59 -10.66 -26.84
C GLU A 449 7.86 -10.15 -25.41
N ILE A 450 7.50 -8.90 -25.11
CA ILE A 450 7.60 -8.34 -23.75
C ILE A 450 6.73 -9.16 -22.77
N TYR A 451 5.49 -9.49 -23.14
CA TYR A 451 4.61 -10.38 -22.38
C TYR A 451 5.25 -11.74 -22.10
N ARG A 452 5.81 -12.38 -23.14
CA ARG A 452 6.46 -13.70 -23.01
C ARG A 452 7.65 -13.67 -22.05
N LEU A 453 8.41 -12.58 -22.03
CA LEU A 453 9.59 -12.45 -21.16
C LEU A 453 9.19 -12.08 -19.72
N SER A 454 8.25 -11.16 -19.56
CA SER A 454 7.94 -10.54 -18.27
C SER A 454 6.78 -11.18 -17.51
N GLY A 455 5.84 -11.81 -18.22
CA GLY A 455 4.55 -12.27 -17.70
C GLY A 455 3.54 -11.17 -17.37
N ILE A 456 3.88 -9.89 -17.58
CA ILE A 456 2.96 -8.76 -17.33
C ILE A 456 1.83 -8.79 -18.34
N ASP A 457 0.57 -8.72 -17.88
CA ASP A 457 -0.61 -8.82 -18.74
C ASP A 457 -0.55 -7.81 -19.90
N LEU A 458 -1.02 -8.28 -21.07
CA LEU A 458 -1.03 -7.49 -22.30
C LEU A 458 -1.77 -6.17 -22.14
N TRP A 459 -2.83 -6.13 -21.32
CA TRP A 459 -3.58 -4.91 -21.04
C TRP A 459 -2.65 -3.79 -20.54
N PHE A 460 -1.86 -4.05 -19.50
CA PHE A 460 -0.93 -3.06 -18.94
C PHE A 460 0.14 -2.64 -19.95
N LEU A 461 0.69 -3.59 -20.72
CA LEU A 461 1.70 -3.30 -21.73
C LEU A 461 1.16 -2.40 -22.86
N TYR A 462 -0.09 -2.60 -23.29
CA TYR A 462 -0.74 -1.71 -24.26
C TYR A 462 -1.01 -0.33 -23.67
N LYS A 463 -1.36 -0.23 -22.40
CA LYS A 463 -1.51 1.05 -21.71
C LYS A 463 -0.19 1.82 -21.63
N ILE A 464 0.93 1.16 -21.34
CA ILE A 464 2.26 1.77 -21.42
C ILE A 464 2.58 2.22 -22.86
N LYS A 465 2.20 1.42 -23.87
CA LYS A 465 2.35 1.82 -25.28
C LYS A 465 1.56 3.08 -25.64
N ASN A 466 0.40 3.33 -25.02
CA ASN A 466 -0.36 4.57 -25.21
C ASN A 466 0.48 5.79 -24.75
N ILE A 467 1.13 5.69 -23.60
CA ILE A 467 2.02 6.75 -23.07
C ILE A 467 3.18 6.99 -24.04
N VAL A 468 3.87 5.94 -24.50
CA VAL A 468 4.96 6.06 -25.48
C VAL A 468 4.48 6.68 -26.80
N SER A 469 3.24 6.39 -27.22
CA SER A 469 2.66 6.95 -28.44
C SER A 469 2.31 8.43 -28.27
N MET A 470 1.80 8.82 -27.11
CA MET A 470 1.52 10.23 -26.79
C MET A 470 2.79 11.06 -26.75
N GLU A 471 3.88 10.55 -26.18
CA GLU A 471 5.18 11.23 -26.24
C GLU A 471 5.59 11.55 -27.69
N LYS A 472 5.48 10.58 -28.60
CA LYS A 472 5.81 10.79 -30.03
C LYS A 472 4.93 11.87 -30.65
N LYS A 473 3.67 11.99 -30.23
CA LYS A 473 2.72 13.02 -30.66
C LYS A 473 3.15 14.40 -30.13
N LEU A 474 3.49 14.49 -28.84
CA LEU A 474 3.93 15.72 -28.17
C LEU A 474 5.24 16.28 -28.75
N ARG A 475 6.22 15.42 -29.05
CA ARG A 475 7.51 15.84 -29.66
C ARG A 475 7.33 16.52 -31.04
N LYS A 476 6.27 16.16 -31.76
CA LYS A 476 5.93 16.74 -33.07
C LYS A 476 5.02 17.96 -32.96
N LEU A 477 4.44 18.22 -31.78
CA LEU A 477 3.50 19.31 -31.55
C LEU A 477 4.24 20.65 -31.39
N ARG A 478 3.56 21.75 -31.73
CA ARG A 478 3.98 23.12 -31.42
C ARG A 478 2.82 23.85 -30.75
N LEU A 479 3.11 24.76 -29.82
CA LEU A 479 2.07 25.44 -29.02
C LEU A 479 1.13 26.31 -29.85
N ASN A 480 1.60 26.81 -30.99
CA ASN A 480 0.80 27.61 -31.92
C ASN A 480 -0.07 26.77 -32.87
N SER A 481 0.06 25.44 -32.86
CA SER A 481 -0.75 24.56 -33.70
C SER A 481 -2.22 24.58 -33.25
N LYS A 482 -3.16 24.61 -34.21
CA LYS A 482 -4.61 24.64 -33.92
C LYS A 482 -5.09 23.47 -33.05
N ASN A 483 -4.47 22.30 -33.19
CA ASN A 483 -4.81 21.10 -32.41
C ASN A 483 -4.07 21.01 -31.07
N ALA A 484 -3.19 21.96 -30.72
CA ALA A 484 -2.39 21.88 -29.49
C ALA A 484 -3.24 21.81 -28.21
N PRO A 485 -4.33 22.57 -28.04
CA PRO A 485 -5.17 22.46 -26.85
C PRO A 485 -5.78 21.08 -26.65
N GLU A 486 -6.24 20.45 -27.74
CA GLU A 486 -6.85 19.12 -27.70
C GLU A 486 -5.82 18.04 -27.36
N VAL A 487 -4.66 18.06 -28.02
CA VAL A 487 -3.58 17.08 -27.77
C VAL A 487 -3.00 17.23 -26.36
N ILE A 488 -2.83 18.46 -25.88
CA ILE A 488 -2.37 18.71 -24.51
C ILE A 488 -3.42 18.23 -23.50
N ARG A 489 -4.72 18.48 -23.73
CA ARG A 489 -5.79 17.95 -22.86
C ARG A 489 -5.76 16.42 -22.80
N GLU A 490 -5.60 15.76 -23.94
CA GLU A 490 -5.45 14.30 -24.02
C GLU A 490 -4.20 13.82 -23.25
N ALA A 491 -3.07 14.49 -23.41
CA ALA A 491 -1.85 14.19 -22.65
C ALA A 491 -2.05 14.35 -21.14
N LYS A 492 -2.72 15.42 -20.68
CA LYS A 492 -3.02 15.61 -19.26
C LYS A 492 -3.94 14.52 -18.71
N ARG A 493 -4.93 14.06 -19.49
CA ARG A 493 -5.80 12.90 -19.14
C ARG A 493 -5.04 11.57 -19.05
N LEU A 494 -3.93 11.44 -19.78
CA LEU A 494 -3.00 10.32 -19.66
C LEU A 494 -1.95 10.51 -18.56
N GLY A 495 -2.02 11.60 -17.78
CA GLY A 495 -1.13 11.87 -16.65
C GLY A 495 0.20 12.53 -16.98
N PHE A 496 0.40 13.10 -18.18
CA PHE A 496 1.63 13.83 -18.50
C PHE A 496 1.76 15.11 -17.65
N SER A 497 2.91 15.32 -17.03
CA SER A 497 3.22 16.56 -16.31
C SER A 497 3.52 17.71 -17.27
N ASP A 498 3.41 18.94 -16.77
CA ASP A 498 3.81 20.14 -17.50
C ASP A 498 5.31 20.09 -17.81
N THR A 499 6.13 19.57 -16.89
CA THR A 499 7.56 19.32 -17.11
C THR A 499 7.83 18.38 -18.29
N GLN A 500 7.09 17.26 -18.39
CA GLN A 500 7.24 16.33 -19.53
C GLN A 500 6.87 17.00 -20.85
N ILE A 501 5.72 17.69 -20.90
CA ILE A 501 5.25 18.37 -22.12
C ILE A 501 6.24 19.47 -22.53
N ALA A 502 6.70 20.26 -21.57
CA ALA A 502 7.70 21.32 -21.77
C ALA A 502 8.98 20.77 -22.39
N ARG A 503 9.50 19.66 -21.83
CA ARG A 503 10.68 18.96 -22.36
C ARG A 503 10.50 18.50 -23.80
N PHE A 504 9.36 17.90 -24.15
CA PHE A 504 9.12 17.41 -25.51
C PHE A 504 8.96 18.52 -26.54
N MET A 505 8.51 19.70 -26.11
CA MET A 505 8.27 20.84 -26.98
C MET A 505 9.43 21.87 -27.00
N GLY A 506 10.41 21.73 -26.11
CA GLY A 506 11.55 22.65 -26.01
C GLY A 506 11.16 24.03 -25.45
N VAL A 507 10.21 24.07 -24.51
CA VAL A 507 9.72 25.29 -23.85
C VAL A 507 9.84 25.16 -22.33
N SER A 508 9.56 26.24 -21.59
CA SER A 508 9.54 26.18 -20.12
C SER A 508 8.26 25.54 -19.56
N GLU A 509 8.35 24.97 -18.36
CA GLU A 509 7.18 24.45 -17.61
C GLU A 509 6.12 25.54 -17.40
N GLU A 510 6.55 26.78 -17.14
CA GLU A 510 5.66 27.93 -16.96
C GLU A 510 4.88 28.27 -18.24
N GLU A 511 5.49 28.15 -19.42
CA GLU A 511 4.80 28.33 -20.69
C GLU A 511 3.69 27.29 -20.89
N ILE A 512 3.93 26.02 -20.56
CA ILE A 512 2.90 24.98 -20.61
C ILE A 512 1.79 25.26 -19.61
N ARG A 513 2.13 25.62 -18.36
CA ARG A 513 1.13 25.98 -17.34
C ARG A 513 0.25 27.15 -17.79
N ARG A 514 0.85 28.22 -18.30
CA ARG A 514 0.11 29.39 -18.84
C ARG A 514 -0.76 29.00 -20.03
N PHE A 515 -0.24 28.19 -20.95
CA PHE A 515 -1.00 27.69 -22.09
C PHE A 515 -2.22 26.89 -21.65
N ARG A 516 -2.05 25.94 -20.72
CA ARG A 516 -3.14 25.13 -20.18
C ARG A 516 -4.24 25.99 -19.58
N LYS A 517 -3.88 26.92 -18.68
CA LYS A 517 -4.82 27.82 -18.04
C LYS A 517 -5.58 28.69 -19.04
N LYS A 518 -4.88 29.25 -20.02
CA LYS A 518 -5.50 30.06 -21.09
C LYS A 518 -6.58 29.28 -21.86
N HIS A 519 -6.43 27.97 -22.00
CA HIS A 519 -7.37 27.10 -22.73
C HIS A 519 -8.30 26.29 -21.83
N GLY A 520 -8.39 26.63 -20.53
CA GLY A 520 -9.25 25.90 -19.58
C GLY A 520 -8.86 24.44 -19.37
N ILE A 521 -7.60 24.07 -19.60
CA ILE A 521 -7.08 22.72 -19.35
C ILE A 521 -6.58 22.68 -17.91
N ILE A 522 -7.52 22.59 -16.96
CA ILE A 522 -7.26 22.55 -15.52
C ILE A 522 -7.79 21.24 -14.94
N PRO A 523 -7.15 20.68 -13.91
CA PRO A 523 -7.67 19.50 -13.24
C PRO A 523 -8.88 19.88 -12.37
N VAL A 524 -9.75 18.91 -12.16
CA VAL A 524 -10.85 18.96 -11.19
C VAL A 524 -10.55 18.12 -9.97
N VAL A 525 -11.14 18.47 -8.84
CA VAL A 525 -11.04 17.80 -7.56
C VAL A 525 -12.16 16.77 -7.46
N LYS A 526 -11.82 15.51 -7.20
CA LYS A 526 -12.77 14.41 -7.02
C LYS A 526 -12.67 13.82 -5.62
N GLN A 527 -13.79 13.36 -5.08
CA GLN A 527 -13.87 12.71 -3.77
C GLN A 527 -13.64 11.20 -3.88
N ILE A 528 -13.12 10.63 -2.79
CA ILE A 528 -13.11 9.19 -2.51
C ILE A 528 -14.26 8.92 -1.56
N ASP A 529 -15.30 8.25 -2.06
CA ASP A 529 -16.60 8.15 -1.39
C ASP A 529 -17.01 6.73 -1.00
N THR A 530 -16.16 5.73 -1.30
CA THR A 530 -16.40 4.28 -1.14
C THR A 530 -17.47 3.65 -2.05
N LEU A 531 -18.26 4.43 -2.78
CA LEU A 531 -19.51 3.99 -3.41
C LEU A 531 -19.70 4.51 -4.85
N ALA A 532 -18.65 5.02 -5.50
CA ALA A 532 -18.68 5.50 -6.88
C ALA A 532 -19.83 6.49 -7.13
N ALA A 533 -19.98 7.47 -6.24
CA ALA A 533 -21.02 8.49 -6.22
C ALA A 533 -22.48 7.99 -6.09
N GLU A 534 -22.72 6.72 -5.74
CA GLU A 534 -24.08 6.25 -5.41
C GLU A 534 -24.66 7.06 -4.22
N TRP A 535 -23.80 7.39 -3.26
CA TRP A 535 -24.13 8.23 -2.11
C TRP A 535 -23.10 9.36 -1.94
N PRO A 536 -23.53 10.57 -1.53
CA PRO A 536 -22.61 11.69 -1.36
C PRO A 536 -21.69 11.47 -0.16
N ALA A 537 -20.39 11.70 -0.35
CA ALA A 537 -19.41 11.72 0.73
C ALA A 537 -19.57 12.97 1.63
N LYS A 538 -19.36 12.79 2.93
CA LYS A 538 -19.23 13.86 3.92
C LYS A 538 -17.78 14.21 4.21
N THR A 539 -16.84 13.34 3.84
CA THR A 539 -15.41 13.54 4.02
C THR A 539 -14.80 14.26 2.82
N ASN A 540 -13.77 15.06 3.06
CA ASN A 540 -12.97 15.65 1.98
C ASN A 540 -11.68 14.84 1.79
N TYR A 541 -11.85 13.58 1.36
CA TYR A 541 -10.74 12.76 0.90
C TYR A 541 -10.65 12.86 -0.62
N LEU A 542 -9.59 13.48 -1.15
CA LEU A 542 -9.60 14.11 -2.46
C LEU A 542 -8.42 13.67 -3.34
N TYR A 543 -8.63 13.67 -4.65
CA TYR A 543 -7.58 13.59 -5.67
C TYR A 543 -7.90 14.52 -6.84
N LEU A 544 -6.90 14.88 -7.67
CA LEU A 544 -7.08 15.77 -8.82
C LEU A 544 -7.00 14.99 -10.14
N THR A 545 -7.93 15.19 -11.07
CA THR A 545 -7.90 14.54 -12.39
C THR A 545 -8.26 15.49 -13.53
N TYR A 546 -7.75 15.21 -14.74
CA TYR A 546 -8.20 15.89 -15.97
C TYR A 546 -9.37 15.17 -16.66
N SER A 547 -9.81 14.04 -16.09
CA SER A 547 -10.87 13.18 -16.62
C SER A 547 -12.20 13.40 -15.88
N GLY A 548 -12.54 14.65 -15.59
CA GLY A 548 -13.81 15.05 -15.02
C GLY A 548 -14.21 16.44 -15.49
N ASP A 549 -15.48 16.78 -15.28
CA ASP A 549 -16.09 18.01 -15.80
C ASP A 549 -16.22 19.11 -14.73
N GLU A 550 -16.31 18.72 -13.44
CA GLU A 550 -16.47 19.64 -12.30
C GLU A 550 -15.77 19.14 -11.03
N ASP A 551 -15.57 20.03 -10.07
CA ASP A 551 -15.08 19.71 -8.72
C ASP A 551 -16.22 19.12 -7.87
N ASP A 552 -15.95 18.08 -7.07
CA ASP A 552 -16.94 17.45 -6.17
C ASP A 552 -17.16 18.24 -4.86
N ILE A 553 -16.34 19.26 -4.62
CA ILE A 553 -16.38 20.07 -3.39
C ILE A 553 -16.56 21.54 -3.68
N GLU A 554 -17.15 22.24 -2.71
CA GLU A 554 -17.18 23.70 -2.69
C GLU A 554 -15.95 24.27 -1.96
N PHE A 555 -15.47 25.42 -2.42
CA PHE A 555 -14.34 26.13 -1.81
C PHE A 555 -14.85 27.33 -1.01
N ASP A 556 -14.81 27.22 0.32
CA ASP A 556 -15.14 28.35 1.20
C ASP A 556 -13.92 29.29 1.36
N TYR A 557 -13.98 30.49 0.76
CA TYR A 557 -12.90 31.47 0.81
C TYR A 557 -12.92 32.37 2.05
N LYS A 558 -13.89 32.22 2.94
CA LYS A 558 -13.98 32.98 4.19
C LYS A 558 -13.19 32.33 5.32
N LYS A 559 -13.01 31.01 5.26
CA LYS A 559 -12.28 30.24 6.27
C LYS A 559 -10.77 30.44 6.16
N SER A 560 -10.12 30.53 7.31
CA SER A 560 -8.66 30.47 7.40
C SER A 560 -8.18 29.06 7.08
N LYS A 561 -7.37 28.93 6.01
CA LYS A 561 -6.83 27.65 5.56
C LYS A 561 -5.31 27.62 5.65
N VAL A 562 -4.74 26.50 6.06
CA VAL A 562 -3.29 26.25 5.99
C VAL A 562 -3.04 24.90 5.34
N ILE A 563 -2.16 24.90 4.32
CA ILE A 563 -1.69 23.67 3.68
C ILE A 563 -0.42 23.20 4.39
N VAL A 564 -0.37 21.91 4.72
CA VAL A 564 0.83 21.21 5.20
C VAL A 564 1.23 20.19 4.14
N LEU A 565 2.47 20.28 3.66
CA LEU A 565 3.04 19.27 2.77
C LEU A 565 3.61 18.12 3.60
N GLY A 566 3.15 16.90 3.33
CA GLY A 566 3.57 15.69 4.03
C GLY A 566 4.95 15.19 3.62
N ALA A 567 5.32 14.02 4.16
CA ALA A 567 6.63 13.43 3.98
C ALA A 567 6.91 12.88 2.56
N GLY A 568 5.85 12.60 1.79
CA GLY A 568 5.96 11.82 0.57
C GLY A 568 6.40 10.38 0.84
N VAL A 569 7.08 9.78 -0.13
CA VAL A 569 7.52 8.38 -0.07
C VAL A 569 8.57 8.16 1.01
N PHE A 570 8.44 7.07 1.77
CA PHE A 570 9.49 6.65 2.68
C PHE A 570 10.69 6.04 1.97
N ARG A 571 11.87 6.35 2.51
CA ARG A 571 13.17 5.87 2.04
C ARG A 571 14.20 5.98 3.17
N ILE A 572 15.39 5.43 2.97
CA ILE A 572 16.43 5.48 3.99
C ILE A 572 16.82 6.96 4.24
N GLY A 573 16.62 7.43 5.47
CA GLY A 573 16.84 8.83 5.88
C GLY A 573 15.60 9.74 5.82
N SER A 574 14.44 9.20 5.42
CA SER A 574 13.15 9.89 5.48
C SER A 574 12.04 8.89 5.75
N SER A 575 11.63 8.78 7.01
CA SER A 575 10.66 7.79 7.48
C SER A 575 9.55 8.46 8.32
N VAL A 576 8.89 7.67 9.17
CA VAL A 576 7.70 8.02 9.96
C VAL A 576 7.89 9.27 10.85
N GLU A 577 9.11 9.65 11.21
CA GLU A 577 9.39 10.88 11.97
C GLU A 577 8.86 12.17 11.30
N PHE A 578 8.89 12.23 9.96
CA PHE A 578 8.36 13.36 9.20
C PHE A 578 6.83 13.29 9.07
N ASP A 579 6.28 12.09 9.03
CA ASP A 579 4.83 11.91 9.11
C ASP A 579 4.28 12.37 10.47
N TRP A 580 4.96 11.96 11.55
CA TRP A 580 4.65 12.38 12.91
C TRP A 580 4.64 13.91 13.04
N SER A 581 5.65 14.57 12.46
CA SER A 581 5.78 16.03 12.45
C SER A 581 4.65 16.71 11.67
N GLY A 582 4.28 16.17 10.52
CA GLY A 582 3.15 16.65 9.71
C GLY A 582 1.81 16.55 10.44
N VAL A 583 1.50 15.38 11.01
CA VAL A 583 0.26 15.13 11.77
C VAL A 583 0.19 16.04 13.00
N ASN A 584 1.29 16.18 13.75
CA ASN A 584 1.36 17.08 14.90
C ASN A 584 1.10 18.55 14.52
N THR A 585 1.62 18.96 13.36
CA THR A 585 1.41 20.31 12.83
C THR A 585 -0.05 20.55 12.51
N ILE A 586 -0.73 19.61 11.85
CA ILE A 586 -2.17 19.69 11.58
C ILE A 586 -2.97 19.85 12.88
N TRP A 587 -2.70 19.00 13.87
CA TRP A 587 -3.38 19.08 15.17
C TRP A 587 -3.10 20.39 15.91
N ALA A 588 -1.88 20.91 15.84
CA ALA A 588 -1.52 22.19 16.44
C ALA A 588 -2.26 23.36 15.75
N LEU A 589 -2.28 23.40 14.42
CA LEU A 589 -3.00 24.42 13.66
C LEU A 589 -4.48 24.45 14.03
N LYS A 590 -5.11 23.27 14.11
CA LYS A 590 -6.49 23.15 14.58
C LYS A 590 -6.70 23.67 15.99
N LYS A 591 -5.83 23.27 16.92
CA LYS A 591 -5.89 23.73 18.32
C LYS A 591 -5.77 25.26 18.44
N TYR A 592 -5.01 25.90 17.56
CA TYR A 592 -4.76 27.34 17.56
C TYR A 592 -5.65 28.13 16.59
N GLY A 593 -6.79 27.57 16.18
CA GLY A 593 -7.87 28.31 15.54
C GLY A 593 -7.76 28.47 14.02
N VAL A 594 -7.00 27.62 13.33
CA VAL A 594 -7.12 27.49 11.87
C VAL A 594 -8.42 26.75 11.54
N ASP A 595 -9.29 27.39 10.76
CA ASP A 595 -10.63 26.85 10.44
C ASP A 595 -10.52 25.55 9.62
N GLU A 596 -9.60 25.52 8.65
CA GLU A 596 -9.39 24.38 7.75
C GLU A 596 -7.90 24.07 7.56
N THR A 597 -7.53 22.86 7.95
CA THR A 597 -6.20 22.28 7.77
C THR A 597 -6.22 21.33 6.58
N ILE A 598 -5.26 21.50 5.68
CA ILE A 598 -5.20 20.76 4.42
C ILE A 598 -3.90 19.97 4.38
N MET A 599 -3.98 18.65 4.27
CA MET A 599 -2.82 17.80 4.06
C MET A 599 -2.67 17.49 2.56
N ILE A 600 -1.46 17.63 2.03
CA ILE A 600 -1.08 17.08 0.71
C ILE A 600 0.00 16.03 0.95
N ASN A 601 -0.31 14.77 0.69
CA ASN A 601 0.65 13.67 0.80
C ASN A 601 0.17 12.47 -0.04
N TYR A 602 1.03 11.47 -0.28
CA TYR A 602 0.70 10.34 -1.15
C TYR A 602 1.25 8.99 -0.68
N ASN A 603 1.73 8.91 0.55
CA ASN A 603 2.22 7.66 1.12
C ASN A 603 1.08 6.88 1.79
N PRO A 604 0.70 5.70 1.26
CA PRO A 604 -0.47 4.97 1.74
C PRO A 604 -0.29 4.35 3.13
N GLU A 605 0.95 4.20 3.61
CA GLU A 605 1.26 3.59 4.90
C GLU A 605 1.03 4.55 6.08
N THR A 606 0.78 5.83 5.81
CA THR A 606 0.92 6.90 6.81
C THR A 606 -0.38 7.29 7.51
N VAL A 607 -0.21 7.88 8.70
CA VAL A 607 -1.31 8.50 9.43
C VAL A 607 -1.69 9.83 8.80
N SER A 608 -0.74 10.61 8.25
CA SER A 608 -1.11 11.88 7.58
C SER A 608 -2.05 11.71 6.38
N THR A 609 -2.02 10.58 5.69
CA THR A 609 -2.96 10.26 4.60
C THR A 609 -4.23 9.56 5.08
N ASP A 610 -4.55 9.68 6.36
CA ASP A 610 -5.86 9.34 6.89
C ASP A 610 -6.78 10.56 6.82
N TYR A 611 -7.96 10.39 6.23
CA TYR A 611 -8.90 11.49 6.02
C TYR A 611 -9.40 12.08 7.35
N ASP A 612 -9.29 11.36 8.46
CA ASP A 612 -9.69 11.83 9.78
C ASP A 612 -8.67 12.76 10.45
N ILE A 613 -7.48 12.93 9.87
CA ILE A 613 -6.40 13.74 10.47
C ILE A 613 -6.51 15.22 10.13
N SER A 614 -7.02 15.55 8.94
CA SER A 614 -7.13 16.93 8.42
C SER A 614 -8.53 17.19 7.88
N ASP A 615 -8.94 18.45 7.73
CA ASP A 615 -10.27 18.77 7.19
C ASP A 615 -10.40 18.44 5.71
N LYS A 616 -9.27 18.52 5.00
CA LYS A 616 -9.14 18.13 3.59
C LYS A 616 -7.83 17.41 3.39
N LEU A 617 -7.91 16.20 2.86
CA LEU A 617 -6.76 15.41 2.46
C LEU A 617 -6.72 15.33 0.93
N TYR A 618 -5.69 15.90 0.33
CA TYR A 618 -5.35 15.67 -1.07
C TYR A 618 -4.32 14.55 -1.19
N PHE A 619 -4.76 13.39 -1.68
CA PHE A 619 -3.88 12.27 -1.99
C PHE A 619 -3.17 12.52 -3.34
N GLU A 620 -2.20 13.42 -3.33
CA GLU A 620 -1.67 14.03 -4.56
C GLU A 620 -0.16 14.26 -4.53
N GLU A 621 0.39 14.48 -5.72
CA GLU A 621 1.82 14.66 -5.92
C GLU A 621 2.38 15.88 -5.15
N LEU A 622 3.54 15.70 -4.52
CA LEU A 622 4.34 16.81 -3.98
C LEU A 622 5.23 17.39 -5.09
N THR A 623 4.61 18.01 -6.08
CA THR A 623 5.29 18.70 -7.19
C THR A 623 4.85 20.16 -7.27
N LEU A 624 5.68 21.00 -7.89
CA LEU A 624 5.34 22.42 -8.09
C LEU A 624 3.99 22.56 -8.82
N GLU A 625 3.79 21.83 -9.92
CA GLU A 625 2.56 21.86 -10.70
C GLU A 625 1.32 21.58 -9.83
N ARG A 626 1.35 20.47 -9.08
CA ARG A 626 0.19 19.99 -8.34
C ARG A 626 -0.10 20.80 -7.09
N VAL A 627 0.94 21.21 -6.36
CA VAL A 627 0.78 22.09 -5.20
C VAL A 627 0.22 23.45 -5.62
N LEU A 628 0.65 24.00 -6.76
CA LEU A 628 0.06 25.24 -7.29
C LEU A 628 -1.40 25.07 -7.71
N ASP A 629 -1.76 23.95 -8.36
CA ASP A 629 -3.16 23.67 -8.73
C ASP A 629 -4.08 23.64 -7.49
N ILE A 630 -3.63 23.05 -6.38
CA ILE A 630 -4.38 23.01 -5.12
C ILE A 630 -4.38 24.38 -4.43
N TYR A 631 -3.23 25.06 -4.35
CA TYR A 631 -3.08 26.36 -3.72
C TYR A 631 -4.00 27.41 -4.35
N GLU A 632 -4.12 27.41 -5.67
CA GLU A 632 -4.98 28.35 -6.41
C GLU A 632 -6.47 28.09 -6.22
N LYS A 633 -6.88 26.82 -6.10
CA LYS A 633 -8.26 26.44 -5.80
C LYS A 633 -8.64 26.77 -4.36
N GLU A 634 -7.75 26.49 -3.39
CA GLU A 634 -8.04 26.62 -1.97
C GLU A 634 -7.83 28.03 -1.41
N LYS A 635 -6.90 28.81 -2.00
CA LYS A 635 -6.48 30.15 -1.56
C LYS A 635 -6.15 30.23 -0.05
N PRO A 636 -5.18 29.44 0.44
CA PRO A 636 -4.87 29.38 1.87
C PRO A 636 -4.09 30.60 2.36
N LEU A 637 -4.03 30.79 3.68
CA LEU A 637 -3.18 31.77 4.36
C LEU A 637 -1.69 31.56 4.08
N GLY A 638 -1.30 30.31 3.81
CA GLY A 638 0.04 29.92 3.40
C GLY A 638 0.25 28.40 3.41
N VAL A 639 1.47 28.01 3.08
CA VAL A 639 1.91 26.60 2.99
C VAL A 639 3.07 26.35 3.96
N ILE A 640 2.99 25.27 4.73
CA ILE A 640 4.07 24.77 5.57
C ILE A 640 4.81 23.66 4.81
N VAL A 641 6.12 23.85 4.64
CA VAL A 641 7.01 22.94 3.92
C VAL A 641 8.08 22.30 4.82
N SER A 642 8.23 22.81 6.05
CA SER A 642 9.36 22.50 6.94
C SER A 642 9.22 21.23 7.78
N VAL A 643 8.12 20.48 7.64
CA VAL A 643 7.78 19.35 8.52
C VAL A 643 7.75 18.00 7.80
N GLY A 644 7.70 17.99 6.47
CA GLY A 644 7.68 16.77 5.65
C GLY A 644 9.05 16.37 5.09
N GLY A 645 10.14 16.84 5.67
CA GLY A 645 11.49 16.46 5.25
C GLY A 645 11.91 17.04 3.89
N GLN A 646 12.74 16.30 3.15
CA GLN A 646 13.48 16.86 2.00
C GLN A 646 12.58 17.22 0.80
N ILE A 647 11.55 16.42 0.51
CA ILE A 647 10.68 16.62 -0.67
C ILE A 647 10.02 18.01 -0.63
N PRO A 648 9.25 18.37 0.41
CA PRO A 648 8.65 19.69 0.48
C PRO A 648 9.67 20.82 0.67
N ASN A 649 10.77 20.60 1.40
CA ASN A 649 11.83 21.62 1.53
C ASN A 649 12.44 21.99 0.17
N ASN A 650 12.68 21.02 -0.72
CA ASN A 650 13.18 21.26 -2.08
C ASN A 650 12.19 22.04 -2.97
N LEU A 651 10.91 22.07 -2.61
CA LEU A 651 9.91 22.87 -3.32
C LEU A 651 9.85 24.32 -2.83
N ALA A 652 10.38 24.62 -1.64
CA ALA A 652 10.23 25.94 -1.01
C ALA A 652 10.69 27.10 -1.92
N PRO A 653 11.89 27.07 -2.56
CA PRO A 653 12.32 28.16 -3.44
C PRO A 653 11.43 28.30 -4.68
N LYS A 654 10.98 27.17 -5.25
CA LYS A 654 10.12 27.14 -6.45
C LYS A 654 8.73 27.69 -6.15
N LEU A 655 8.16 27.34 -5.00
CA LEU A 655 6.86 27.81 -4.53
C LEU A 655 6.91 29.31 -4.23
N ALA A 656 7.93 29.79 -3.51
CA ALA A 656 8.09 31.21 -3.22
C ALA A 656 8.22 32.05 -4.51
N LYS A 657 9.02 31.59 -5.49
CA LYS A 657 9.15 32.23 -6.80
C LYS A 657 7.83 32.27 -7.57
N ALA A 658 6.95 31.28 -7.39
CA ALA A 658 5.62 31.24 -7.98
C ALA A 658 4.57 32.07 -7.22
N GLY A 659 4.96 32.79 -6.16
CA GLY A 659 4.08 33.66 -5.38
C GLY A 659 3.33 32.94 -4.25
N VAL A 660 3.70 31.71 -3.92
CA VAL A 660 3.12 31.00 -2.76
C VAL A 660 3.68 31.58 -1.47
N LYS A 661 2.77 31.96 -0.56
CA LYS A 661 3.16 32.39 0.79
C LYS A 661 3.57 31.19 1.64
N LEU A 662 4.85 31.09 1.95
CA LEU A 662 5.38 30.10 2.90
C LEU A 662 5.18 30.58 4.34
N LEU A 663 4.84 29.67 5.24
CA LEU A 663 4.75 29.94 6.68
C LEU A 663 5.96 29.31 7.41
N GLY A 664 6.52 30.05 8.37
CA GLY A 664 7.76 29.65 9.07
C GLY A 664 9.01 30.27 8.44
N THR A 665 10.11 29.52 8.43
CA THR A 665 11.39 29.95 7.84
C THR A 665 11.23 30.29 6.36
N SER A 666 11.73 31.45 5.94
CA SER A 666 11.66 31.89 4.54
C SER A 666 12.48 30.99 3.61
N SER A 667 12.11 30.94 2.33
CA SER A 667 12.87 30.18 1.32
C SER A 667 14.33 30.64 1.20
N GLU A 668 14.60 31.94 1.35
CA GLU A 668 15.95 32.53 1.30
C GLU A 668 16.86 32.07 2.45
N ASN A 669 16.28 31.62 3.58
CA ASN A 669 17.06 31.07 4.70
C ASN A 669 17.22 29.54 4.60
N ILE A 670 16.48 28.89 3.70
CA ILE A 670 16.58 27.45 3.43
C ILE A 670 17.63 27.17 2.34
N ASP A 671 17.70 28.05 1.33
CA ASP A 671 18.73 28.09 0.28
C ASP A 671 20.09 28.55 0.85
#